data_AF-A0A9W6QNB9-F1
#
_entry.id   AF-A0A9W6QNB9-F1
#
_cell.length_a   1.000
_cell.length_b   1.000
_cell.length_c   1.000
_cell.angle_alpha   90.00
_cell.angle_beta   90.00
_cell.angle_gamma   90.00
#
_symmetry.space_group_name_H-M   'P 1'
#
loop_
_entity.id
_entity.type
_entity.pdbx_description
1 polymer ?
#
loop_
_entity_poly.entity_id
_entity_poly.type
_entity_poly.pdbx_seq_one_letter_code
_entity_poly.pdbx_strand_id
1 'polypeptide(L)'
;MAAAEIEELCAKLRLLWEESGEPGQSSLGQRCGRSKSQISAILTGKVAKAPAWDVVRKLVEGCFELAKGTPSLTADLTYWRALHGRAEAALRPVAPAAAATDWTDLVRVHPAWDGVADASKALGNAMTAAEQLYAAHHRADRALAGDPWRDPELPKRMTDQVSAMISLIGDHERLKFTPLEAAVLSLAPLAHQTRVAVTAAAAVRVDPTDLSIRGTEVRTSYERHLGGQEERRLVARAAQRGLSDRIAAPEEIGWWLFHRWIETQPTATTTISLDDPSTSEALVDILNRLTRLLRLSPGDLANPQRLGLLSRTTHLGVVVRERLLGLLLTVGHAFAVEPITLSPAVVEHLGVPNAVDLGRLRTTLTRLTWERVSIGRGMVARCDHEAVLQALRDHTARADAILNAVHAVAMDDAHLQPLLHLPTRTSADRVEPTVHDGHPVFAVPVTRFRLDEDRVRELLMGQQLYGDRSLAIRELYQNALDACRYRDARQRYLPGAGGWTGNITFDQGVDEQGRHYLSCTDNGIGMGAQELREVFSQAGVRFADRPEFLEEQAQWAERDIHLYPNSRFGIGVLSYFMLADEIEVTTCRMDRHGGRPGPEWHVRIVGPGHFFRITPGKEHGTQPGTTVTLYLRDGKDAPSCVEVLNRLLGIAEFATTATDTSATAEWEPYVFRRRMNLQGNGIHAAGELVHSTRQRNGQVVWCGSGGALLADGLFVTKTPTTVTGAVVNLTRDWVPSLTVDRTQALGNVSDRVNALVTEAASELISTNPRFLSFDWINSVVLDSPDVADIVTVAAVNSRLGLRSDWGNLDTATAGCLTADETLVRPKEFEHAIIGIPNWILLWRLLSLRPHLLAESINSGQATVLPALPSDAALIEKLRTDPAHVGEILETADSLGRNARAIADRAITLGYQIDNAEKIPKDAEAQSMDRIILNLSDESGRRNFTAMVPRGHILRSSRSTGLPAEEVVQRLEHYAITVEPLGTLGRWNDSDLVLLSRDLDGEEPWLTGDTISKSHAEKAAKKLGWSGSQTTERLYDLGFNVATEDHDPGTSDDTAKSFETIRKTFLTMTKESGYSAHQREFAYALSSSVTLAYENNLPLEHVLNWFHNQGIPIPETVIPQGVPTYRDQQIFSHPGSCELLLSWRRVPRHLPHTLFDGREFRFWETVERLGELGVDLDVHFRPGGDSAGAHLLEKFDRSGFHAPDEPVPIRQILGLALAHDLPVADVAERLRAWELEVEPVEETIARLMGRVPRVGG
;
A
#
# COMPACT_ATOMS: atom_id res chain seq x y z
N MET A 1 -45.15 31.91 29.80
CA MET A 1 -44.02 32.12 28.86
C MET A 1 -43.84 33.59 28.49
N ALA A 2 -44.84 34.29 27.93
CA ALA A 2 -44.65 35.68 27.48
C ALA A 2 -44.14 36.67 28.54
N ALA A 3 -44.62 36.56 29.78
CA ALA A 3 -44.12 37.38 30.89
C ALA A 3 -42.65 37.07 31.24
N ALA A 4 -42.23 35.81 31.14
CA ALA A 4 -40.89 35.35 31.53
C ALA A 4 -39.81 35.82 30.53
N GLU A 5 -40.09 35.82 29.22
CA GLU A 5 -39.14 36.29 28.19
C GLU A 5 -38.94 37.81 28.24
N ILE A 6 -40.01 38.57 28.52
CA ILE A 6 -39.93 40.03 28.71
C ILE A 6 -39.13 40.34 29.99
N GLU A 7 -39.35 39.56 31.05
CA GLU A 7 -38.63 39.67 32.31
C GLU A 7 -37.14 39.34 32.14
N GLU A 8 -36.80 38.31 31.36
CA GLU A 8 -35.41 37.95 31.03
C GLU A 8 -34.70 39.08 30.24
N LEU A 9 -35.33 39.60 29.19
CA LEU A 9 -34.79 40.73 28.41
C LEU A 9 -34.54 41.95 29.30
N CYS A 10 -35.50 42.30 30.15
CA CYS A 10 -35.37 43.44 31.07
C CYS A 10 -34.30 43.19 32.15
N ALA A 11 -34.17 41.96 32.64
CA ALA A 11 -33.14 41.58 33.60
C ALA A 11 -31.73 41.69 32.99
N LYS A 12 -31.54 41.24 31.74
CA LYS A 12 -30.27 41.39 31.01
C LYS A 12 -29.94 42.87 30.74
N LEU A 13 -30.91 43.68 30.34
CA LEU A 13 -30.72 45.12 30.17
C LEU A 13 -30.38 45.83 31.48
N ARG A 14 -30.96 45.40 32.60
CA ARG A 14 -30.60 45.89 33.94
C ARG A 14 -29.16 45.52 34.29
N LEU A 15 -28.78 44.26 34.10
CA LEU A 15 -27.43 43.80 34.38
C LEU A 15 -26.39 44.58 33.55
N LEU A 16 -26.65 44.81 32.27
CA LEU A 16 -25.78 45.62 31.42
C LEU A 16 -25.64 47.05 31.95
N TRP A 17 -26.75 47.65 32.39
CA TRP A 17 -26.76 49.00 32.96
C TRP A 17 -25.96 49.10 34.26
N GLU A 18 -26.10 48.12 35.15
CA GLU A 18 -25.36 48.02 36.42
C GLU A 18 -23.85 47.86 36.17
N GLU A 19 -23.45 46.93 35.29
CA GLU A 19 -22.05 46.67 34.94
C GLU A 19 -21.38 47.83 34.18
N SER A 20 -22.18 48.67 33.52
CA SER A 20 -21.69 49.89 32.86
C SER A 20 -21.43 51.04 33.85
N GLY A 21 -21.60 50.83 35.16
CA GLY A 21 -21.40 51.86 36.18
C GLY A 21 -22.60 52.80 36.34
N GLU A 22 -23.80 52.27 36.12
CA GLU A 22 -25.10 52.95 36.29
C GLU A 22 -25.19 54.32 35.61
N PRO A 23 -24.98 54.41 34.28
CA PRO A 23 -25.08 55.66 33.56
C PRO A 23 -26.46 56.32 33.79
N GLY A 24 -26.46 57.64 34.02
CA GLY A 24 -27.64 58.36 34.48
C GLY A 24 -28.85 58.15 33.57
N GLN A 25 -29.96 57.64 34.12
CA GLN A 25 -31.17 57.28 33.36
C GLN A 25 -31.77 58.42 32.53
N SER A 26 -31.55 59.69 32.91
CA SER A 26 -31.93 60.86 32.10
C SER A 26 -31.11 60.97 30.80
N SER A 27 -29.81 60.64 30.85
CA SER A 27 -28.92 60.63 29.69
C SER A 27 -29.28 59.50 28.72
N LEU A 28 -29.51 58.30 29.25
CA LEU A 28 -30.00 57.16 28.45
C LEU A 28 -31.38 57.45 27.84
N GLY A 29 -32.27 58.10 28.61
CA GLY A 29 -33.58 58.51 28.13
C GLY A 29 -33.51 59.45 26.91
N GLN A 30 -32.63 60.46 26.96
CA GLN A 30 -32.45 61.39 25.85
C GLN A 30 -31.98 60.69 24.56
N ARG A 31 -31.12 59.66 24.67
CA ARG A 31 -30.64 58.87 23.54
C ARG A 31 -31.69 57.92 22.97
N CYS A 32 -32.43 57.23 23.85
CA CYS A 32 -33.48 56.30 23.45
C CYS A 32 -34.78 56.99 23.00
N GLY A 33 -34.90 58.31 23.13
CA GLY A 33 -36.14 59.06 22.88
C GLY A 33 -37.25 58.73 23.89
N ARG A 34 -36.89 58.48 25.16
CA ARG A 34 -37.78 58.05 26.24
C ARG A 34 -37.56 58.90 27.50
N SER A 35 -38.60 59.05 28.32
CA SER A 35 -38.49 59.73 29.62
C SER A 35 -37.70 58.89 30.63
N LYS A 36 -37.12 59.54 31.66
CA LYS A 36 -36.42 58.86 32.77
C LYS A 36 -37.28 57.75 33.40
N SER A 37 -38.57 58.00 33.58
CA SER A 37 -39.51 57.02 34.16
C SER A 37 -39.72 55.80 33.26
N GLN A 38 -39.72 55.97 31.94
CA GLN A 38 -39.83 54.86 30.97
C GLN A 38 -38.57 54.00 30.94
N ILE A 39 -37.37 54.61 30.99
CA ILE A 39 -36.12 53.87 31.12
C ILE A 39 -36.08 53.11 32.45
N SER A 40 -36.49 53.75 33.55
CA SER A 40 -36.62 53.10 34.85
C SER A 40 -37.61 51.92 34.82
N ALA A 41 -38.74 52.04 34.13
CA ALA A 41 -39.70 50.95 33.99
C ALA A 41 -39.12 49.75 33.21
N ILE A 42 -38.36 50.00 32.13
CA ILE A 42 -37.68 48.95 31.36
C ILE A 42 -36.64 48.25 32.24
N LEU A 43 -35.75 49.01 32.87
CA LEU A 43 -34.70 48.45 33.72
C LEU A 43 -35.31 47.71 34.91
N THR A 44 -36.38 48.20 35.53
CA THR A 44 -37.05 47.52 36.66
C THR A 44 -37.98 46.37 36.25
N GLY A 45 -38.10 46.06 34.94
CA GLY A 45 -38.98 45.00 34.44
C GLY A 45 -40.47 45.31 34.57
N LYS A 46 -40.84 46.55 34.91
CA LYS A 46 -42.24 47.00 35.07
C LYS A 46 -42.84 47.45 33.73
N VAL A 47 -42.66 46.66 32.67
CA VAL A 47 -43.20 46.93 31.34
C VAL A 47 -44.15 45.80 30.89
N ALA A 48 -45.35 46.17 30.44
CA ALA A 48 -46.38 45.23 30.00
C ALA A 48 -46.14 44.68 28.57
N LYS A 49 -45.21 45.28 27.82
CA LYS A 49 -44.82 44.89 26.46
C LYS A 49 -43.31 45.02 26.32
N ALA A 50 -42.71 44.17 25.47
CA ALA A 50 -41.30 44.30 25.10
C ALA A 50 -41.04 45.72 24.55
N PRO A 51 -39.94 46.40 24.95
CA PRO A 51 -39.57 47.67 24.36
C PRO A 51 -39.32 47.50 22.86
N ALA A 52 -39.62 48.52 22.05
CA ALA A 52 -39.30 48.47 20.62
C ALA A 52 -37.79 48.24 20.41
N TRP A 53 -37.41 47.50 19.36
CA TRP A 53 -36.02 47.16 19.10
C TRP A 53 -35.09 48.37 19.09
N ASP A 54 -35.52 49.46 18.45
CA ASP A 54 -34.75 50.70 18.38
C ASP A 54 -34.44 51.26 19.78
N VAL A 55 -35.34 51.08 20.74
CA VAL A 55 -35.12 51.47 22.14
C VAL A 55 -34.08 50.56 22.78
N VAL A 56 -34.19 49.23 22.62
CA VAL A 56 -33.25 48.25 23.16
C VAL A 56 -31.84 48.46 22.61
N ARG A 57 -31.70 48.58 21.29
CA ARG A 57 -30.43 48.87 20.60
C ARG A 57 -29.75 50.11 21.17
N LYS A 58 -30.47 51.23 21.22
CA LYS A 58 -29.95 52.51 21.75
C LYS A 58 -29.60 52.45 23.23
N LEU A 59 -30.28 51.60 24.00
CA LEU A 59 -29.99 51.39 25.43
C LEU A 59 -28.70 50.59 25.61
N VAL A 60 -28.50 49.55 24.80
CA VAL A 60 -27.25 48.75 24.77
C VAL A 60 -26.08 49.61 24.33
N GLU A 61 -26.17 50.26 23.17
CA GLU A 61 -25.15 51.18 22.65
C GLU A 61 -24.83 52.29 23.66
N GLY A 62 -25.86 52.89 24.26
CA GLY A 62 -25.69 53.93 25.29
C GLY A 62 -25.05 53.44 26.59
N CYS A 63 -25.25 52.18 26.99
CA CYS A 63 -24.59 51.61 28.15
C CYS A 63 -23.10 51.37 27.88
N PHE A 64 -22.73 50.81 26.72
CA PHE A 64 -21.33 50.61 26.35
C PHE A 64 -20.55 51.91 26.14
N GLU A 65 -21.17 52.92 25.51
CA GLU A 65 -20.50 54.21 25.28
C GLU A 65 -20.28 55.02 26.57
N LEU A 66 -21.14 54.85 27.57
CA LEU A 66 -21.05 55.55 28.86
C LEU A 66 -20.43 54.66 29.95
N ALA A 67 -19.96 53.46 29.60
CA ALA A 67 -19.44 52.50 30.55
C ALA A 67 -18.13 52.97 31.17
N LYS A 68 -18.02 52.88 32.50
CA LYS A 68 -16.76 53.16 33.24
C LYS A 68 -15.82 51.95 33.32
N GLY A 69 -16.21 50.82 32.74
CA GLY A 69 -15.47 49.55 32.69
C GLY A 69 -16.00 48.67 31.56
N THR A 70 -15.51 47.44 31.42
CA THR A 70 -15.96 46.50 30.37
C THR A 70 -17.06 45.59 30.93
N PRO A 71 -18.34 45.69 30.49
CA PRO A 71 -19.40 44.80 30.93
C PRO A 71 -19.13 43.33 30.57
N SER A 72 -19.69 42.39 31.34
CA SER A 72 -19.59 40.95 31.08
C SER A 72 -20.49 40.51 29.91
N LEU A 73 -21.54 41.28 29.65
CA LEU A 73 -22.42 41.11 28.50
C LEU A 73 -21.78 41.67 27.22
N THR A 74 -22.20 41.16 26.05
CA THR A 74 -21.64 41.56 24.75
C THR A 74 -22.26 42.86 24.21
N ALA A 75 -21.46 43.65 23.47
CA ALA A 75 -21.94 44.77 22.66
C ALA A 75 -22.54 44.33 21.32
N ASP A 76 -22.40 43.05 20.97
CA ASP A 76 -22.95 42.49 19.75
C ASP A 76 -24.49 42.56 19.75
N LEU A 77 -25.02 43.38 18.85
CA LEU A 77 -26.46 43.57 18.68
C LEU A 77 -27.18 42.28 18.24
N THR A 78 -26.48 41.31 17.67
CA THR A 78 -27.07 40.02 17.24
C THR A 78 -27.58 39.21 18.44
N TYR A 79 -26.81 39.20 19.55
CA TYR A 79 -27.21 38.60 20.82
C TYR A 79 -28.47 39.26 21.39
N TRP A 80 -28.48 40.59 21.44
CA TRP A 80 -29.63 41.36 21.95
C TRP A 80 -30.85 41.24 21.04
N ARG A 81 -30.63 41.11 19.71
CA ARG A 81 -31.70 40.93 18.73
C ARG A 81 -32.39 39.59 18.90
N ALA A 82 -31.64 38.53 19.25
CA ALA A 82 -32.21 37.23 19.55
C ALA A 82 -33.08 37.26 20.82
N LEU A 83 -32.58 37.83 21.92
CA LEU A 83 -33.33 38.04 23.17
C LEU A 83 -34.60 38.88 22.95
N HIS A 84 -34.46 39.98 22.21
CA HIS A 84 -35.58 40.84 21.84
C HIS A 84 -36.61 40.12 20.95
N GLY A 85 -36.14 39.33 19.99
CA GLY A 85 -36.98 38.52 19.10
C GLY A 85 -37.82 37.49 19.86
N ARG A 86 -37.27 36.85 20.90
CA ARG A 86 -38.04 35.95 21.79
C ARG A 86 -39.13 36.70 22.56
N ALA A 87 -38.80 37.87 23.11
CA ALA A 87 -39.75 38.72 23.83
C ALA A 87 -40.87 39.28 22.90
N GLU A 88 -40.56 39.61 21.65
CA GLU A 88 -41.55 40.01 20.63
C GLU A 88 -42.42 38.84 20.16
N ALA A 89 -41.82 37.68 19.90
CA ALA A 89 -42.53 36.49 19.45
C ALA A 89 -43.56 36.01 20.48
N ALA A 90 -43.25 36.17 21.77
CA ALA A 90 -44.15 35.78 22.85
C ALA A 90 -45.39 36.69 22.99
N LEU A 91 -45.41 37.87 22.35
CA LEU A 91 -46.51 38.84 22.39
C LEU A 91 -47.41 38.86 21.15
N ARG A 92 -47.12 38.06 20.12
CA ARG A 92 -48.03 37.95 18.96
C ARG A 92 -49.34 37.28 19.42
N PRO A 93 -50.52 37.92 19.28
CA PRO A 93 -51.78 37.22 19.46
C PRO A 93 -51.87 36.09 18.44
N VAL A 94 -52.37 34.96 18.93
CA VAL A 94 -52.63 33.76 18.15
C VAL A 94 -53.62 34.10 17.03
N ALA A 95 -53.34 33.64 15.81
CA ALA A 95 -54.40 33.36 14.83
C ALA A 95 -54.55 31.82 14.73
N PRO A 96 -55.26 31.17 15.67
CA PRO A 96 -55.40 29.71 15.67
C PRO A 96 -56.58 29.25 14.83
N ALA A 97 -57.57 30.12 14.58
CA ALA A 97 -58.81 29.72 13.93
C ALA A 97 -58.60 29.38 12.44
N ALA A 98 -57.93 30.24 11.67
CA ALA A 98 -57.83 30.07 10.21
C ALA A 98 -57.11 28.77 9.80
N ALA A 99 -55.96 28.45 10.41
CA ALA A 99 -55.17 27.27 10.05
C ALA A 99 -55.72 25.94 10.63
N ALA A 100 -56.43 25.97 11.76
CA ALA A 100 -57.24 24.81 12.19
C ALA A 100 -58.41 24.58 11.22
N THR A 101 -59.00 25.66 10.68
CA THR A 101 -60.06 25.58 9.67
C THR A 101 -59.56 24.86 8.42
N ASP A 102 -58.32 25.12 7.97
CA ASP A 102 -57.70 24.44 6.83
C ASP A 102 -57.62 22.91 7.01
N TRP A 103 -57.21 22.42 8.19
CA TRP A 103 -57.13 20.97 8.46
C TRP A 103 -58.51 20.32 8.58
N THR A 104 -59.47 20.99 9.21
CA THR A 104 -60.86 20.51 9.25
C THR A 104 -61.52 20.53 7.88
N ASP A 105 -61.16 21.47 7.02
CA ASP A 105 -61.64 21.57 5.65
C ASP A 105 -61.13 20.40 4.81
N LEU A 106 -59.85 20.03 4.93
CA LEU A 106 -59.29 18.82 4.28
C LEU A 106 -60.06 17.55 4.66
N VAL A 107 -60.49 17.43 5.92
CA VAL A 107 -61.30 16.28 6.37
C VAL A 107 -62.72 16.35 5.83
N ARG A 108 -63.35 17.53 5.86
CA ARG A 108 -64.74 17.74 5.44
C ARG A 108 -64.97 17.47 3.96
N VAL A 109 -64.05 17.87 3.10
CA VAL A 109 -64.20 17.74 1.64
C VAL A 109 -63.60 16.44 1.08
N HIS A 110 -63.12 15.55 1.94
CA HIS A 110 -62.45 14.32 1.51
C HIS A 110 -63.44 13.34 0.84
N PRO A 111 -63.14 12.80 -0.36
CA PRO A 111 -64.06 11.95 -1.13
C PRO A 111 -64.35 10.59 -0.48
N ALA A 112 -63.58 10.20 0.54
CA ALA A 112 -63.86 8.98 1.31
C ALA A 112 -65.22 9.02 2.04
N TRP A 113 -65.80 10.21 2.24
CA TRP A 113 -67.13 10.38 2.82
C TRP A 113 -68.28 10.17 1.82
N ASP A 114 -67.98 10.12 0.52
CA ASP A 114 -69.00 9.97 -0.52
C ASP A 114 -69.66 8.59 -0.46
N GLY A 115 -70.99 8.57 -0.35
CA GLY A 115 -71.77 7.32 -0.27
C GLY A 115 -71.76 6.63 1.09
N VAL A 116 -71.23 7.27 2.15
CA VAL A 116 -71.23 6.76 3.53
C VAL A 116 -72.58 7.05 4.21
N ALA A 117 -73.31 6.01 4.62
CA ALA A 117 -74.55 6.15 5.38
C ALA A 117 -74.28 6.69 6.81
N ASP A 118 -75.15 7.58 7.30
CA ASP A 118 -75.06 8.19 8.64
C ASP A 118 -73.73 8.88 8.97
N ALA A 119 -73.07 9.47 7.96
CA ALA A 119 -71.73 10.05 8.09
C ALA A 119 -71.63 11.26 9.04
N SER A 120 -72.72 12.00 9.30
CA SER A 120 -72.69 13.28 10.01
C SER A 120 -72.02 13.21 11.39
N LYS A 121 -72.34 12.18 12.19
CA LYS A 121 -71.74 12.00 13.53
C LYS A 121 -70.25 11.63 13.46
N ALA A 122 -69.90 10.71 12.57
CA ALA A 122 -68.52 10.27 12.37
C ALA A 122 -67.64 11.39 11.80
N LEU A 123 -68.19 12.20 10.88
CA LEU A 123 -67.54 13.37 10.31
C LEU A 123 -67.30 14.44 11.37
N GLY A 124 -68.28 14.73 12.23
CA GLY A 124 -68.10 15.66 13.36
C GLY A 124 -67.00 15.21 14.32
N ASN A 125 -66.95 13.91 14.64
CA ASN A 125 -65.87 13.34 15.45
C ASN A 125 -64.52 13.41 14.73
N ALA A 126 -64.47 13.18 13.41
CA ALA A 126 -63.24 13.29 12.64
C ALA A 126 -62.74 14.73 12.56
N MET A 127 -63.62 15.73 12.37
CA MET A 127 -63.25 17.15 12.42
C MET A 127 -62.71 17.54 13.79
N THR A 128 -63.33 17.05 14.87
CA THR A 128 -62.85 17.25 16.25
C THR A 128 -61.46 16.65 16.45
N ALA A 129 -61.22 15.45 15.91
CA ALA A 129 -59.91 14.82 15.92
C ALA A 129 -58.87 15.62 15.10
N ALA A 130 -59.27 16.20 13.97
CA ALA A 130 -58.40 17.04 13.14
C ALA A 130 -57.97 18.32 13.87
N GLU A 131 -58.86 18.98 14.62
CA GLU A 131 -58.53 20.13 15.48
C GLU A 131 -57.52 19.76 16.57
N GLN A 132 -57.69 18.58 17.18
CA GLN A 132 -56.76 18.08 18.20
C GLN A 132 -55.40 17.72 17.61
N LEU A 133 -55.37 17.06 16.45
CA LEU A 133 -54.14 16.79 15.71
C LEU A 133 -53.42 18.08 15.35
N TYR A 134 -54.15 19.09 14.85
CA TYR A 134 -53.58 20.40 14.56
C TYR A 134 -53.01 21.06 15.83
N ALA A 135 -53.72 21.02 16.96
CA ALA A 135 -53.24 21.57 18.22
C ALA A 135 -51.99 20.83 18.74
N ALA A 136 -51.96 19.50 18.63
CA ALA A 136 -50.79 18.68 19.00
C ALA A 136 -49.59 18.97 18.08
N HIS A 137 -49.83 19.01 16.76
CA HIS A 137 -48.83 19.36 15.76
C HIS A 137 -48.28 20.74 16.05
N HIS A 138 -49.12 21.77 16.14
CA HIS A 138 -48.70 23.15 16.42
C HIS A 138 -47.94 23.28 17.75
N ARG A 139 -48.30 22.51 18.79
CA ARG A 139 -47.53 22.49 20.05
C ARG A 139 -46.10 21.99 19.82
N ALA A 140 -45.94 20.86 19.12
CA ALA A 140 -44.64 20.27 18.79
C ALA A 140 -43.84 21.13 17.81
N ASP A 141 -44.52 21.68 16.82
CA ASP A 141 -43.97 22.47 15.72
C ASP A 141 -43.23 23.73 16.18
N ARG A 142 -43.68 24.35 17.29
CA ARG A 142 -42.97 25.47 17.92
C ARG A 142 -41.57 25.09 18.41
N ALA A 143 -41.37 23.86 18.86
CA ALA A 143 -40.05 23.37 19.27
C ALA A 143 -39.14 23.08 18.07
N LEU A 144 -39.71 23.01 16.85
CA LEU A 144 -39.03 22.69 15.59
C LEU A 144 -38.95 23.94 14.68
N ALA A 145 -39.00 25.15 15.24
CA ALA A 145 -39.00 26.38 14.46
C ALA A 145 -37.73 26.58 13.61
N GLY A 146 -36.61 25.97 14.00
CA GLY A 146 -35.34 26.04 13.29
C GLY A 146 -35.13 24.95 12.24
N ASP A 147 -36.08 24.04 12.02
CA ASP A 147 -35.93 22.93 11.07
C ASP A 147 -36.26 23.37 9.63
N PRO A 148 -35.26 23.42 8.72
CA PRO A 148 -35.45 23.89 7.36
C PRO A 148 -36.08 22.84 6.42
N TRP A 149 -36.18 21.58 6.85
CA TRP A 149 -36.77 20.49 6.05
C TRP A 149 -38.29 20.38 6.18
N ARG A 150 -38.88 21.20 7.06
CA ARG A 150 -40.31 21.22 7.30
C ARG A 150 -41.10 21.57 6.05
N ASP A 151 -42.18 20.83 5.87
CA ASP A 151 -43.11 21.02 4.77
C ASP A 151 -44.55 21.16 5.29
N PRO A 152 -45.05 22.40 5.43
CA PRO A 152 -46.41 22.63 5.92
C PRO A 152 -47.49 22.20 4.93
N GLU A 153 -47.17 22.05 3.63
CA GLU A 153 -48.14 21.69 2.59
C GLU A 153 -48.26 20.16 2.40
N LEU A 154 -47.42 19.36 3.06
CA LEU A 154 -47.43 17.90 2.93
C LEU A 154 -48.80 17.27 3.26
N PRO A 155 -49.53 17.65 4.33
CA PRO A 155 -50.82 17.04 4.64
C PRO A 155 -51.84 17.27 3.52
N LYS A 156 -51.87 18.47 2.94
CA LYS A 156 -52.72 18.80 1.80
C LYS A 156 -52.34 17.98 0.57
N ARG A 157 -51.06 17.96 0.19
CA ARG A 157 -50.59 17.17 -0.97
C ARG A 157 -50.91 15.68 -0.80
N MET A 158 -50.73 15.12 0.40
CA MET A 158 -51.05 13.73 0.67
C MET A 158 -52.56 13.47 0.60
N THR A 159 -53.40 14.35 1.15
CA THR A 159 -54.85 14.27 1.00
C THR A 159 -55.28 14.31 -0.47
N ASP A 160 -54.70 15.21 -1.27
CA ASP A 160 -55.00 15.33 -2.70
C ASP A 160 -54.63 14.05 -3.46
N GLN A 161 -53.48 13.44 -3.16
CA GLN A 161 -53.05 12.19 -3.80
C GLN A 161 -53.88 10.99 -3.36
N VAL A 162 -54.22 10.86 -2.08
CA VAL A 162 -55.12 9.80 -1.59
C VAL A 162 -56.49 9.94 -2.27
N SER A 163 -57.01 11.17 -2.37
CA SER A 163 -58.25 11.47 -3.08
C SER A 163 -58.18 11.06 -4.55
N ALA A 164 -57.09 11.40 -5.25
CA ALA A 164 -56.87 11.00 -6.63
C ALA A 164 -56.80 9.47 -6.80
N MET A 165 -56.19 8.74 -5.85
CA MET A 165 -56.14 7.27 -5.88
C MET A 165 -57.53 6.66 -5.65
N ILE A 166 -58.34 7.20 -4.74
CA ILE A 166 -59.73 6.75 -4.52
C ILE A 166 -60.54 6.92 -5.81
N SER A 167 -60.43 8.08 -6.48
CA SER A 167 -61.12 8.34 -7.74
C SER A 167 -60.71 7.39 -8.87
N LEU A 168 -59.46 6.90 -8.88
CA LEU A 168 -58.99 5.93 -9.89
C LEU A 168 -59.57 4.53 -9.72
N ILE A 169 -59.91 4.12 -8.49
CA ILE A 169 -60.43 2.77 -8.22
C ILE A 169 -61.87 2.58 -8.77
N GLY A 170 -62.58 3.68 -9.07
CA GLY A 170 -63.83 3.68 -9.82
C GLY A 170 -65.11 3.76 -8.95
N ASP A 171 -66.18 4.24 -9.60
CA ASP A 171 -67.49 4.70 -9.05
C ASP A 171 -67.94 4.08 -7.71
N HIS A 172 -68.43 4.97 -6.83
CA HIS A 172 -68.83 4.77 -5.41
C HIS A 172 -69.74 3.56 -5.12
N GLU A 173 -70.25 2.86 -6.13
CA GLU A 173 -70.98 1.60 -5.95
C GLU A 173 -70.08 0.40 -5.60
N ARG A 174 -68.80 0.40 -6.02
CA ARG A 174 -67.89 -0.75 -5.83
C ARG A 174 -66.98 -0.65 -4.61
N LEU A 175 -66.56 0.56 -4.21
CA LEU A 175 -65.69 0.78 -3.06
C LEU A 175 -66.40 1.65 -2.02
N LYS A 176 -67.24 1.04 -1.19
CA LYS A 176 -67.91 1.73 -0.08
C LYS A 176 -67.05 1.70 1.16
N PHE A 177 -66.80 2.86 1.76
CA PHE A 177 -66.12 2.97 3.05
C PHE A 177 -67.14 2.97 4.20
N THR A 178 -66.78 2.38 5.33
CA THR A 178 -67.54 2.60 6.57
C THR A 178 -67.25 4.01 7.12
N PRO A 179 -68.09 4.56 8.00
CA PRO A 179 -67.81 5.86 8.62
C PRO A 179 -66.44 5.91 9.33
N LEU A 180 -65.99 4.79 9.89
CA LEU A 180 -64.68 4.68 10.54
C LEU A 180 -63.52 4.64 9.52
N GLU A 181 -63.68 3.92 8.40
CA GLU A 181 -62.68 3.89 7.33
C GLU A 181 -62.52 5.27 6.66
N ALA A 182 -63.63 5.98 6.43
CA ALA A 182 -63.63 7.34 5.88
C ALA A 182 -62.94 8.35 6.84
N ALA A 183 -63.21 8.23 8.15
CA ALA A 183 -62.50 9.00 9.17
C ALA A 183 -60.99 8.70 9.16
N VAL A 184 -60.60 7.43 9.08
CA VAL A 184 -59.18 7.03 9.04
C VAL A 184 -58.47 7.58 7.81
N LEU A 185 -59.05 7.46 6.61
CA LEU A 185 -58.43 7.95 5.37
C LEU A 185 -58.24 9.47 5.37
N SER A 186 -59.24 10.20 5.86
CA SER A 186 -59.19 11.67 5.92
C SER A 186 -58.25 12.19 7.02
N LEU A 187 -58.09 11.45 8.13
CA LEU A 187 -57.21 11.85 9.24
C LEU A 187 -55.77 11.38 9.11
N ALA A 188 -55.50 10.30 8.38
CA ALA A 188 -54.17 9.70 8.30
C ALA A 188 -53.05 10.67 7.81
N PRO A 189 -53.27 11.54 6.80
CA PRO A 189 -52.28 12.55 6.41
C PRO A 189 -51.92 13.51 7.56
N LEU A 190 -52.94 13.99 8.29
CA LEU A 190 -52.78 14.88 9.44
C LEU A 190 -52.08 14.17 10.60
N ALA A 191 -52.46 12.92 10.85
CA ALA A 191 -51.91 12.07 11.90
C ALA A 191 -50.43 11.77 11.65
N HIS A 192 -50.03 11.44 10.41
CA HIS A 192 -48.63 11.21 10.04
C HIS A 192 -47.77 12.44 10.34
N GLN A 193 -48.18 13.61 9.84
CA GLN A 193 -47.46 14.88 10.06
C GLN A 193 -47.35 15.24 11.54
N THR A 194 -48.45 15.05 12.29
CA THR A 194 -48.48 15.29 13.74
C THR A 194 -47.50 14.38 14.46
N ARG A 195 -47.50 13.08 14.13
CA ARG A 195 -46.61 12.10 14.76
C ARG A 195 -45.14 12.38 14.48
N VAL A 196 -44.78 12.73 13.23
CA VAL A 196 -43.42 13.11 12.86
C VAL A 196 -42.97 14.31 13.71
N ALA A 197 -43.79 15.36 13.78
CA ALA A 197 -43.48 16.56 14.55
C ALA A 197 -43.37 16.29 16.07
N VAL A 198 -44.30 15.53 16.66
CA VAL A 198 -44.26 15.19 18.09
C VAL A 198 -43.03 14.35 18.43
N THR A 199 -42.70 13.37 17.58
CA THR A 199 -41.51 12.52 17.78
C THR A 199 -40.23 13.35 17.71
N ALA A 200 -40.12 14.23 16.71
CA ALA A 200 -38.99 15.14 16.56
C ALA A 200 -38.88 16.11 17.75
N ALA A 201 -39.99 16.73 18.18
CA ALA A 201 -39.99 17.65 19.32
C ALA A 201 -39.58 16.99 20.64
N ALA A 202 -39.90 15.71 20.85
CA ALA A 202 -39.45 14.96 22.03
C ALA A 202 -37.94 14.67 22.03
N ALA A 203 -37.33 14.61 20.83
CA ALA A 203 -35.92 14.28 20.64
C ALA A 203 -35.03 15.52 20.45
N VAL A 204 -35.57 16.70 20.14
CA VAL A 204 -34.82 17.93 19.77
C VAL A 204 -33.81 18.41 20.82
N ARG A 205 -33.94 17.96 22.09
CA ARG A 205 -32.97 18.21 23.17
C ARG A 205 -31.56 17.71 22.87
N VAL A 206 -31.40 16.84 21.88
CA VAL A 206 -30.08 16.45 21.36
C VAL A 206 -29.44 17.54 20.50
N ASP A 207 -30.01 18.75 20.39
CA ASP A 207 -29.54 19.89 19.58
C ASP A 207 -29.01 19.46 18.20
N PRO A 208 -29.91 19.34 17.20
CA PRO A 208 -29.57 18.92 15.84
C PRO A 208 -28.49 19.74 15.16
N THR A 209 -28.28 20.99 15.58
CA THR A 209 -27.32 21.91 14.95
C THR A 209 -25.90 21.72 15.47
N ASP A 210 -25.74 21.06 16.61
CA ASP A 210 -24.45 20.78 17.23
C ASP A 210 -23.92 19.41 16.83
N LEU A 211 -23.02 19.38 15.84
CA LEU A 211 -22.44 18.14 15.32
C LEU A 211 -21.16 17.70 16.06
N SER A 212 -20.83 18.35 17.18
CA SER A 212 -19.66 18.00 18.01
C SER A 212 -19.92 16.81 18.93
N ILE A 213 -18.86 16.08 19.29
CA ILE A 213 -18.93 14.98 20.26
C ILE A 213 -18.70 15.56 21.66
N ARG A 214 -19.73 15.53 22.52
CA ARG A 214 -19.68 16.08 23.89
C ARG A 214 -19.83 15.00 24.98
N GLY A 215 -20.34 13.82 24.66
CA GLY A 215 -20.36 12.66 25.56
C GLY A 215 -21.41 12.69 26.66
N THR A 216 -22.53 13.41 26.48
CA THR A 216 -23.64 13.38 27.45
C THR A 216 -24.52 12.15 27.26
N GLU A 217 -25.12 11.64 28.35
CA GLU A 217 -25.97 10.43 28.32
C GLU A 217 -27.14 10.57 27.32
N VAL A 218 -27.74 11.76 27.22
CA VAL A 218 -28.87 12.04 26.34
C VAL A 218 -28.47 12.09 24.85
N ARG A 219 -27.24 12.50 24.51
CA ARG A 219 -26.75 12.61 23.12
C ARG A 219 -26.02 11.37 22.63
N THR A 220 -25.64 10.45 23.51
CA THR A 220 -24.74 9.32 23.19
C THR A 220 -25.20 8.53 21.96
N SER A 221 -26.51 8.28 21.80
CA SER A 221 -27.01 7.57 20.62
C SER A 221 -26.96 8.41 19.34
N TYR A 222 -27.16 9.72 19.42
CA TYR A 222 -27.08 10.63 18.28
C TYR A 222 -25.63 10.82 17.84
N GLU A 223 -24.71 11.04 18.77
CA GLU A 223 -23.27 11.15 18.50
C GLU A 223 -22.71 9.86 17.86
N ARG A 224 -23.19 8.68 18.29
CA ARG A 224 -22.86 7.41 17.63
C ARG A 224 -23.33 7.37 16.18
N HIS A 225 -24.52 7.89 15.88
CA HIS A 225 -25.04 7.99 14.52
C HIS A 225 -24.22 8.97 13.66
N LEU A 226 -23.85 10.14 14.21
CA LEU A 226 -22.94 11.09 13.54
C LEU A 226 -21.56 10.47 13.23
N GLY A 227 -21.13 9.52 14.07
CA GLY A 227 -19.91 8.74 13.89
C GLY A 227 -19.99 7.63 12.84
N GLY A 228 -21.12 7.46 12.14
CA GLY A 228 -21.27 6.51 11.04
C GLY A 228 -20.41 6.85 9.81
N GLN A 229 -20.14 5.87 8.95
CA GLN A 229 -19.18 6.04 7.86
C GLN A 229 -19.65 7.03 6.79
N GLU A 230 -20.97 7.07 6.52
CA GLU A 230 -21.58 8.00 5.56
C GLU A 230 -21.81 9.37 6.20
N GLU A 231 -22.32 9.41 7.43
CA GLU A 231 -22.67 10.61 8.18
C GLU A 231 -21.44 11.48 8.48
N ARG A 232 -20.28 10.87 8.76
CA ARG A 232 -19.01 11.60 8.98
C ARG A 232 -18.67 12.56 7.84
N ARG A 233 -19.01 12.20 6.59
CA ARG A 233 -18.73 13.07 5.43
C ARG A 233 -19.59 14.33 5.45
N LEU A 234 -20.86 14.20 5.82
CA LEU A 234 -21.77 15.33 5.97
C LEU A 234 -21.39 16.20 7.17
N VAL A 235 -21.00 15.58 8.30
CA VAL A 235 -20.50 16.29 9.49
C VAL A 235 -19.22 17.07 9.18
N ALA A 236 -18.26 16.46 8.50
CA ALA A 236 -17.02 17.13 8.09
C ALA A 236 -17.31 18.33 7.19
N ARG A 237 -18.28 18.20 6.27
CA ARG A 237 -18.71 19.30 5.40
C ARG A 237 -19.39 20.43 6.16
N ALA A 238 -20.29 20.10 7.08
CA ALA A 238 -20.95 21.09 7.94
C ALA A 238 -19.94 21.90 8.78
N ALA A 239 -18.78 21.32 9.11
CA ALA A 239 -17.70 21.97 9.82
C ALA A 239 -16.78 22.85 8.93
N GLN A 240 -16.91 22.80 7.60
CA GLN A 240 -16.10 23.63 6.70
C GLN A 240 -16.44 25.11 6.84
N ARG A 241 -15.41 25.97 6.72
CA ARG A 241 -15.61 27.43 6.74
C ARG A 241 -16.38 27.87 5.50
N GLY A 242 -17.29 28.82 5.67
CA GLY A 242 -17.96 29.48 4.54
C GLY A 242 -16.95 30.24 3.68
N LEU A 243 -17.07 30.10 2.36
CA LEU A 243 -16.32 30.88 1.37
C LEU A 243 -17.30 31.80 0.64
N SER A 244 -16.80 32.75 -0.14
CA SER A 244 -17.67 33.68 -0.90
C SER A 244 -18.64 32.98 -1.85
N ASP A 245 -18.30 31.78 -2.33
CA ASP A 245 -19.10 30.97 -3.25
C ASP A 245 -19.91 29.83 -2.59
N ARG A 246 -19.72 29.60 -1.27
CA ARG A 246 -20.45 28.57 -0.52
C ARG A 246 -20.70 28.98 0.93
N ILE A 247 -21.97 28.98 1.30
CA ILE A 247 -22.40 29.21 2.69
C ILE A 247 -22.38 27.87 3.40
N ALA A 248 -21.75 27.80 4.57
CA ALA A 248 -21.79 26.60 5.39
C ALA A 248 -23.25 26.27 5.75
N ALA A 249 -23.63 24.99 5.67
CA ALA A 249 -25.00 24.53 5.91
C ALA A 249 -25.10 23.60 7.15
N PRO A 250 -24.53 23.96 8.32
CA PRO A 250 -24.52 23.07 9.48
C PRO A 250 -25.93 22.83 10.03
N GLU A 251 -26.81 23.83 9.95
CA GLU A 251 -28.19 23.71 10.41
C GLU A 251 -28.97 22.74 9.52
N GLU A 252 -28.94 22.93 8.21
CA GLU A 252 -29.67 22.09 7.25
C GLU A 252 -29.17 20.64 7.28
N ILE A 253 -27.86 20.43 7.30
CA ILE A 253 -27.27 19.09 7.37
C ILE A 253 -27.61 18.43 8.72
N GLY A 254 -27.49 19.17 9.82
CA GLY A 254 -27.75 18.66 11.15
C GLY A 254 -29.20 18.22 11.37
N TRP A 255 -30.16 19.03 10.89
CA TRP A 255 -31.58 18.66 10.90
C TRP A 255 -31.88 17.43 10.04
N TRP A 256 -31.22 17.28 8.87
CA TRP A 256 -31.40 16.09 8.05
C TRP A 256 -30.90 14.81 8.77
N LEU A 257 -29.69 14.87 9.34
CA LEU A 257 -29.10 13.78 10.12
C LEU A 257 -29.95 13.44 11.35
N PHE A 258 -30.53 14.45 11.99
CA PHE A 258 -31.44 14.27 13.12
C PHE A 258 -32.71 13.49 12.75
N HIS A 259 -33.35 13.80 11.62
CA HIS A 259 -34.52 13.05 11.15
C HIS A 259 -34.18 11.60 10.81
N ARG A 260 -33.03 11.36 10.15
CA ARG A 260 -32.54 10.00 9.88
C ARG A 260 -32.25 9.22 11.16
N TRP A 261 -31.63 9.88 12.13
CA TRP A 261 -31.36 9.28 13.44
C TRP A 261 -32.65 8.89 14.15
N ILE A 262 -33.66 9.78 14.21
CA ILE A 262 -34.94 9.51 14.87
C ILE A 262 -35.62 8.28 14.28
N GLU A 263 -35.52 8.05 12.97
CA GLU A 263 -36.09 6.85 12.33
C GLU A 263 -35.51 5.54 12.90
N THR A 264 -34.27 5.57 13.40
CA THR A 264 -33.63 4.41 14.04
C THR A 264 -33.99 4.25 15.52
N GLN A 265 -34.64 5.24 16.14
CA GLN A 265 -34.88 5.25 17.59
C GLN A 265 -36.15 4.49 17.99
N PRO A 266 -36.18 3.85 19.18
CA PRO A 266 -37.39 3.24 19.74
C PRO A 266 -38.55 4.25 19.89
N THR A 267 -38.23 5.52 20.17
CA THR A 267 -39.20 6.62 20.29
C THR A 267 -39.94 6.94 18.99
N ALA A 268 -39.50 6.44 17.83
CA ALA A 268 -40.26 6.50 16.57
C ALA A 268 -41.63 5.80 16.65
N THR A 269 -41.90 5.05 17.74
CA THR A 269 -43.20 4.45 18.04
C THR A 269 -44.14 5.35 18.84
N THR A 270 -43.81 6.63 19.05
CA THR A 270 -44.65 7.59 19.81
C THR A 270 -46.09 7.58 19.28
N THR A 271 -47.01 7.21 20.17
CA THR A 271 -48.44 7.13 19.90
C THR A 271 -49.04 8.53 19.89
N ILE A 272 -49.85 8.83 18.88
CA ILE A 272 -50.67 10.06 18.87
C ILE A 272 -51.68 9.96 20.03
N SER A 273 -51.72 10.96 20.91
CA SER A 273 -52.72 11.07 21.98
C SER A 273 -53.72 12.16 21.64
N LEU A 274 -55.01 11.83 21.69
CA LEU A 274 -56.13 12.76 21.51
C LEU A 274 -56.77 13.00 22.89
N ASP A 275 -56.97 14.26 23.28
CA ASP A 275 -57.29 14.67 24.65
C ASP A 275 -58.79 14.50 24.99
N ASP A 276 -59.67 14.29 24.00
CA ASP A 276 -61.13 14.21 24.17
C ASP A 276 -61.68 12.77 24.12
N PRO A 277 -62.41 12.29 25.14
CA PRO A 277 -63.08 10.99 25.16
C PRO A 277 -64.17 10.81 24.08
N SER A 278 -64.59 11.86 23.38
CA SER A 278 -65.51 11.76 22.23
C SER A 278 -64.90 11.07 21.01
N THR A 279 -63.57 10.99 20.96
CA THR A 279 -62.81 10.34 19.88
C THR A 279 -62.49 8.91 20.29
N SER A 280 -62.94 7.93 19.50
CA SER A 280 -62.80 6.51 19.86
C SER A 280 -61.32 6.11 19.96
N GLU A 281 -60.92 5.48 21.07
CA GLU A 281 -59.59 4.87 21.27
C GLU A 281 -59.18 3.96 20.10
N ALA A 282 -60.16 3.28 19.50
CA ALA A 282 -59.98 2.47 18.31
C ALA A 282 -59.49 3.25 17.08
N LEU A 283 -59.97 4.48 16.86
CA LEU A 283 -59.56 5.33 15.73
C LEU A 283 -58.08 5.70 15.84
N VAL A 284 -57.65 6.11 17.04
CA VAL A 284 -56.26 6.47 17.34
C VAL A 284 -55.34 5.26 17.14
N ASP A 285 -55.75 4.10 17.65
CA ASP A 285 -55.01 2.85 17.54
C ASP A 285 -54.83 2.40 16.07
N ILE A 286 -55.89 2.50 15.24
CA ILE A 286 -55.81 2.25 13.79
C ILE A 286 -54.87 3.26 13.11
N LEU A 287 -55.00 4.56 13.37
CA LEU A 287 -54.13 5.59 12.78
C LEU A 287 -52.65 5.34 13.12
N ASN A 288 -52.36 4.96 14.37
CA ASN A 288 -51.00 4.65 14.80
C ASN A 288 -50.44 3.40 14.09
N ARG A 289 -51.26 2.37 13.83
CA ARG A 289 -50.85 1.20 13.05
C ARG A 289 -50.62 1.56 11.58
N LEU A 290 -51.59 2.21 10.93
CA LEU A 290 -51.54 2.46 9.48
C LEU A 290 -50.43 3.44 9.09
N THR A 291 -50.22 4.51 9.86
CA THR A 291 -49.17 5.48 9.55
C THR A 291 -47.76 4.88 9.67
N ARG A 292 -47.56 3.76 10.40
CA ARG A 292 -46.26 3.04 10.41
C ARG A 292 -45.90 2.47 9.05
N LEU A 293 -46.87 2.09 8.22
CA LEU A 293 -46.62 1.50 6.90
C LEU A 293 -45.97 2.48 5.92
N LEU A 294 -46.23 3.79 6.10
CA LEU A 294 -45.68 4.84 5.24
C LEU A 294 -44.14 4.85 5.19
N ARG A 295 -43.49 4.24 6.18
CA ARG A 295 -42.03 4.16 6.30
C ARG A 295 -41.43 2.84 5.80
N LEU A 296 -42.25 1.85 5.43
CA LEU A 296 -41.76 0.55 5.00
C LEU A 296 -41.08 0.62 3.62
N SER A 297 -40.13 -0.27 3.40
CA SER A 297 -39.50 -0.44 2.09
C SER A 297 -40.47 -1.14 1.11
N PRO A 298 -40.30 -0.99 -0.22
CA PRO A 298 -41.08 -1.75 -1.19
C PRO A 298 -41.03 -3.27 -0.95
N GLY A 299 -39.89 -3.80 -0.53
CA GLY A 299 -39.73 -5.22 -0.20
C GLY A 299 -40.53 -5.66 1.03
N ASP A 300 -40.57 -4.83 2.08
CA ASP A 300 -41.39 -5.10 3.26
C ASP A 300 -42.90 -5.01 2.93
N LEU A 301 -43.29 -4.06 2.08
CA LEU A 301 -44.67 -3.92 1.61
C LEU A 301 -45.13 -5.11 0.78
N ALA A 302 -44.24 -5.72 -0.01
CA ALA A 302 -44.52 -6.91 -0.80
C ALA A 302 -44.74 -8.18 0.06
N ASN A 303 -44.41 -8.14 1.36
CA ASN A 303 -44.55 -9.27 2.27
C ASN A 303 -45.74 -9.08 3.23
N PRO A 304 -46.85 -9.82 3.06
CA PRO A 304 -48.03 -9.70 3.91
C PRO A 304 -47.79 -9.90 5.42
N GLN A 305 -46.76 -10.67 5.79
CA GLN A 305 -46.40 -10.91 7.20
C GLN A 305 -45.68 -9.70 7.82
N ARG A 306 -44.96 -8.91 7.01
CA ARG A 306 -44.22 -7.72 7.45
C ARG A 306 -45.10 -6.48 7.57
N LEU A 307 -46.30 -6.47 6.98
CA LEU A 307 -47.25 -5.38 7.10
C LEU A 307 -47.70 -5.12 8.54
N GLY A 308 -47.70 -6.14 9.40
CA GLY A 308 -48.14 -6.00 10.80
C GLY A 308 -49.61 -5.61 10.95
N LEU A 309 -50.41 -5.75 9.89
CA LEU A 309 -51.84 -5.43 9.85
C LEU A 309 -52.68 -6.70 9.67
N LEU A 310 -53.82 -6.72 10.34
CA LEU A 310 -54.87 -7.72 10.12
C LEU A 310 -55.67 -7.38 8.86
N SER A 311 -56.08 -8.38 8.08
CA SER A 311 -56.89 -8.14 6.86
C SER A 311 -58.20 -7.40 7.19
N ARG A 312 -58.78 -7.70 8.36
CA ARG A 312 -59.99 -7.06 8.89
C ARG A 312 -59.90 -7.00 10.41
N THR A 313 -60.23 -5.85 10.98
CA THR A 313 -60.45 -5.69 12.43
C THR A 313 -61.88 -5.28 12.69
N THR A 314 -62.43 -5.64 13.85
CA THR A 314 -63.78 -5.23 14.25
C THR A 314 -63.68 -4.30 15.45
N HIS A 315 -64.13 -3.06 15.27
CA HIS A 315 -64.16 -2.04 16.31
C HIS A 315 -65.60 -1.59 16.52
N LEU A 316 -66.13 -1.79 17.74
CA LEU A 316 -67.51 -1.42 18.09
C LEU A 316 -68.57 -1.97 17.11
N GLY A 317 -68.36 -3.19 16.60
CA GLY A 317 -69.25 -3.84 15.62
C GLY A 317 -69.06 -3.40 14.16
N VAL A 318 -68.15 -2.47 13.88
CA VAL A 318 -67.79 -2.02 12.52
C VAL A 318 -66.53 -2.74 12.04
N VAL A 319 -66.57 -3.31 10.85
CA VAL A 319 -65.41 -3.95 10.22
C VAL A 319 -64.55 -2.91 9.50
N VAL A 320 -63.25 -2.89 9.78
CA VAL A 320 -62.25 -2.00 9.17
C VAL A 320 -61.25 -2.83 8.38
N ARG A 321 -61.04 -2.49 7.11
CA ARG A 321 -60.07 -3.17 6.21
C ARG A 321 -58.69 -2.54 6.33
N GLU A 322 -57.98 -2.76 7.43
CA GLU A 322 -56.71 -2.09 7.71
C GLU A 322 -55.67 -2.25 6.59
N ARG A 323 -55.48 -3.45 6.04
CA ARG A 323 -54.54 -3.67 4.91
C ARG A 323 -54.86 -2.83 3.68
N LEU A 324 -56.14 -2.74 3.31
CA LEU A 324 -56.57 -1.94 2.16
C LEU A 324 -56.26 -0.46 2.39
N LEU A 325 -56.63 0.06 3.56
CA LEU A 325 -56.40 1.47 3.90
C LEU A 325 -54.90 1.78 4.00
N GLY A 326 -54.12 0.94 4.66
CA GLY A 326 -52.69 1.13 4.85
C GLY A 326 -51.92 1.16 3.52
N LEU A 327 -52.20 0.23 2.61
CA LEU A 327 -51.55 0.20 1.29
C LEU A 327 -51.98 1.39 0.42
N LEU A 328 -53.26 1.77 0.45
CA LEU A 328 -53.76 2.96 -0.27
C LEU A 328 -53.09 4.25 0.24
N LEU A 329 -52.98 4.41 1.56
CA LEU A 329 -52.29 5.54 2.20
C LEU A 329 -50.80 5.56 1.86
N THR A 330 -50.16 4.40 1.77
CA THR A 330 -48.74 4.27 1.39
C THR A 330 -48.51 4.75 -0.04
N VAL A 331 -49.40 4.38 -0.99
CA VAL A 331 -49.35 4.90 -2.37
C VAL A 331 -49.59 6.42 -2.39
N GLY A 332 -50.61 6.91 -1.69
CA GLY A 332 -50.88 8.34 -1.59
C GLY A 332 -49.70 9.14 -1.03
N HIS A 333 -49.04 8.62 0.01
CA HIS A 333 -47.83 9.20 0.59
C HIS A 333 -46.66 9.22 -0.39
N ALA A 334 -46.43 8.11 -1.11
CA ALA A 334 -45.39 8.04 -2.14
C ALA A 334 -45.60 9.09 -3.24
N PHE A 335 -46.84 9.33 -3.66
CA PHE A 335 -47.16 10.34 -4.67
C PHE A 335 -47.10 11.78 -4.12
N ALA A 336 -47.21 11.98 -2.80
CA ALA A 336 -47.17 13.31 -2.16
C ALA A 336 -45.77 13.92 -2.04
N VAL A 337 -44.73 13.06 -2.11
CA VAL A 337 -43.30 13.39 -2.03
C VAL A 337 -42.95 14.17 -0.76
N GLU A 338 -42.51 13.46 0.28
CA GLU A 338 -42.02 14.07 1.52
C GLU A 338 -40.52 14.43 1.39
N PRO A 339 -40.09 15.69 1.63
CA PRO A 339 -38.72 16.13 1.38
C PRO A 339 -37.64 15.30 2.08
N ILE A 340 -37.87 14.91 3.33
CA ILE A 340 -36.88 14.16 4.13
C ILE A 340 -36.70 12.72 3.63
N THR A 341 -37.66 12.20 2.84
CA THR A 341 -37.62 10.86 2.25
C THR A 341 -36.91 10.82 0.90
N LEU A 342 -36.56 11.98 0.34
CA LEU A 342 -35.82 12.08 -0.91
C LEU A 342 -34.41 11.46 -0.78
N SER A 343 -33.84 11.13 -1.94
CA SER A 343 -32.47 10.64 -2.07
C SER A 343 -31.47 11.55 -1.33
N PRO A 344 -30.45 11.00 -0.65
CA PRO A 344 -29.40 11.77 0.00
C PRO A 344 -28.69 12.78 -0.92
N ALA A 345 -28.81 12.60 -2.25
CA ALA A 345 -28.39 13.57 -3.24
C ALA A 345 -28.72 15.03 -2.88
N VAL A 346 -29.89 15.30 -2.30
CA VAL A 346 -30.28 16.68 -1.91
C VAL A 346 -29.39 17.22 -0.80
N VAL A 347 -29.25 16.50 0.32
CA VAL A 347 -28.40 16.92 1.46
C VAL A 347 -26.93 16.93 1.08
N GLU A 348 -26.52 16.02 0.18
CA GLU A 348 -25.17 15.95 -0.32
C GLU A 348 -24.78 17.19 -1.14
N HIS A 349 -25.73 17.96 -1.65
CA HIS A 349 -25.47 19.22 -2.35
C HIS A 349 -25.81 20.46 -1.50
N LEU A 350 -25.75 20.32 -0.18
CA LEU A 350 -25.73 21.44 0.77
C LEU A 350 -24.31 21.76 1.21
N GLY A 351 -24.04 23.03 1.51
CA GLY A 351 -22.70 23.49 1.94
C GLY A 351 -21.64 23.45 0.85
N VAL A 352 -22.05 23.34 -0.43
CA VAL A 352 -21.18 23.33 -1.60
C VAL A 352 -21.43 24.53 -2.51
N PRO A 353 -20.53 24.87 -3.45
CA PRO A 353 -20.82 25.86 -4.47
C PRO A 353 -22.08 25.51 -5.25
N ASN A 354 -22.93 26.51 -5.46
CA ASN A 354 -24.27 26.35 -6.06
C ASN A 354 -25.17 25.35 -5.32
N ALA A 355 -25.17 25.40 -3.98
CA ALA A 355 -25.95 24.50 -3.14
C ALA A 355 -27.46 24.48 -3.48
N VAL A 356 -28.11 23.37 -3.12
CA VAL A 356 -29.57 23.25 -3.18
C VAL A 356 -30.23 24.27 -2.25
N ASP A 357 -31.13 25.07 -2.81
CA ASP A 357 -32.01 25.95 -2.05
C ASP A 357 -33.25 25.17 -1.59
N LEU A 358 -33.39 24.95 -0.28
CA LEU A 358 -34.52 24.20 0.30
C LEU A 358 -35.86 24.94 0.13
N GLY A 359 -35.86 26.27 0.02
CA GLY A 359 -37.06 27.05 -0.31
C GLY A 359 -37.53 26.84 -1.74
N ARG A 360 -36.59 26.78 -2.69
CA ARG A 360 -36.89 26.41 -4.08
C ARG A 360 -37.35 24.96 -4.19
N LEU A 361 -36.70 24.03 -3.48
CA LEU A 361 -37.14 22.63 -3.40
C LEU A 361 -38.61 22.54 -2.96
N ARG A 362 -39.00 23.22 -1.87
CA ARG A 362 -40.40 23.26 -1.42
C ARG A 362 -41.34 23.82 -2.49
N THR A 363 -40.91 24.86 -3.20
CA THR A 363 -41.69 25.45 -4.30
C THR A 363 -41.89 24.46 -5.44
N THR A 364 -40.84 23.72 -5.83
CA THR A 364 -40.92 22.64 -6.83
C THR A 364 -41.88 21.54 -6.38
N LEU A 365 -41.78 21.07 -5.13
CA LEU A 365 -42.67 20.04 -4.59
C LEU A 365 -44.14 20.49 -4.51
N THR A 366 -44.38 21.77 -4.20
CA THR A 366 -45.73 22.35 -4.17
C THR A 366 -46.37 22.42 -5.56
N ARG A 367 -45.57 22.65 -6.61
CA ARG A 367 -46.03 22.75 -8.01
C ARG A 367 -46.03 21.40 -8.75
N LEU A 368 -45.47 20.36 -8.14
CA LEU A 368 -45.36 19.04 -8.73
C LEU A 368 -46.75 18.44 -9.01
N THR A 369 -46.91 17.84 -10.17
CA THR A 369 -48.13 17.11 -10.54
C THR A 369 -47.83 15.73 -11.09
N TRP A 370 -48.84 14.86 -11.05
CA TRP A 370 -48.80 13.52 -11.64
C TRP A 370 -49.88 13.41 -12.71
N GLU A 371 -49.49 13.34 -13.98
CA GLU A 371 -50.44 13.25 -15.09
C GLU A 371 -50.36 11.91 -15.81
N ARG A 372 -51.39 11.60 -16.60
CA ARG A 372 -51.48 10.33 -17.32
C ARG A 372 -50.47 10.29 -18.46
N VAL A 373 -49.72 9.20 -18.56
CA VAL A 373 -48.84 8.89 -19.70
C VAL A 373 -49.30 7.61 -20.40
N SER A 374 -48.63 7.21 -21.48
CA SER A 374 -49.00 6.03 -22.27
C SER A 374 -49.10 4.75 -21.43
N ILE A 375 -48.21 4.59 -20.44
CA ILE A 375 -48.20 3.48 -19.48
C ILE A 375 -48.09 4.07 -18.06
N GLY A 376 -49.22 4.22 -17.37
CA GLY A 376 -49.26 4.66 -15.97
C GLY A 376 -49.33 6.19 -15.76
N ARG A 377 -48.56 6.73 -14.80
CA ARG A 377 -48.53 8.17 -14.46
C ARG A 377 -47.13 8.76 -14.50
N GLY A 378 -46.96 9.91 -15.15
CA GLY A 378 -45.70 10.64 -15.23
C GLY A 378 -45.64 11.81 -14.26
N MET A 379 -44.55 11.90 -13.49
CA MET A 379 -44.23 13.07 -12.65
C MET A 379 -43.85 14.26 -13.53
N VAL A 380 -44.44 15.43 -13.27
CA VAL A 380 -44.13 16.68 -13.95
C VAL A 380 -43.53 17.65 -12.94
N ALA A 381 -42.26 18.01 -13.14
CA ALA A 381 -41.56 18.94 -12.27
C ALA A 381 -40.47 19.71 -13.03
N ARG A 382 -40.31 21.00 -12.70
CA ARG A 382 -39.22 21.86 -13.16
C ARG A 382 -38.22 22.06 -12.02
N CYS A 383 -36.96 21.73 -12.29
CA CYS A 383 -35.91 21.68 -11.28
C CYS A 383 -34.83 22.73 -11.55
N ASP A 384 -34.46 23.50 -10.54
CA ASP A 384 -33.38 24.49 -10.63
C ASP A 384 -31.99 23.91 -10.32
N HIS A 385 -31.91 22.65 -9.88
CA HIS A 385 -30.67 22.02 -9.45
C HIS A 385 -30.62 20.53 -9.85
N GLU A 386 -29.43 20.05 -10.24
CA GLU A 386 -29.13 18.68 -10.70
C GLU A 386 -29.54 17.61 -9.68
N ALA A 387 -29.14 17.80 -8.42
CA ALA A 387 -29.50 16.94 -7.30
C ALA A 387 -31.01 16.83 -7.04
N VAL A 388 -31.77 17.92 -7.21
CA VAL A 388 -33.24 17.88 -7.05
C VAL A 388 -33.87 17.09 -8.19
N LEU A 389 -33.42 17.31 -9.43
CA LEU A 389 -33.87 16.54 -10.58
C LEU A 389 -33.59 15.04 -10.39
N GLN A 390 -32.39 14.67 -9.95
CA GLN A 390 -32.07 13.26 -9.70
C GLN A 390 -32.87 12.69 -8.52
N ALA A 391 -33.01 13.42 -7.43
CA ALA A 391 -33.78 12.96 -6.27
C ALA A 391 -35.26 12.69 -6.60
N LEU A 392 -35.87 13.52 -7.47
CA LEU A 392 -37.24 13.29 -7.95
C LEU A 392 -37.33 12.09 -8.92
N ARG A 393 -36.31 11.85 -9.74
CA ARG A 393 -36.22 10.65 -10.59
C ARG A 393 -36.09 9.38 -9.73
N ASP A 394 -35.20 9.40 -8.74
CA ASP A 394 -35.02 8.30 -7.77
C ASP A 394 -36.33 8.04 -7.01
N HIS A 395 -37.01 9.10 -6.57
CA HIS A 395 -38.31 9.00 -5.90
C HIS A 395 -39.40 8.43 -6.79
N THR A 396 -39.40 8.79 -8.08
CA THR A 396 -40.32 8.21 -9.06
C THR A 396 -40.09 6.69 -9.19
N ALA A 397 -38.84 6.25 -9.30
CA ALA A 397 -38.52 4.83 -9.33
C ALA A 397 -38.95 4.10 -8.03
N ARG A 398 -38.81 4.77 -6.87
CA ARG A 398 -39.32 4.26 -5.59
C ARG A 398 -40.84 4.12 -5.58
N ALA A 399 -41.56 5.11 -6.11
CA ALA A 399 -43.01 5.08 -6.23
C ALA A 399 -43.47 3.94 -7.17
N ASP A 400 -42.75 3.70 -8.27
CA ASP A 400 -42.96 2.53 -9.14
C ASP A 400 -42.83 1.21 -8.37
N ALA A 401 -41.75 1.06 -7.60
CA ALA A 401 -41.51 -0.14 -6.79
C ALA A 401 -42.59 -0.34 -5.71
N ILE A 402 -43.08 0.73 -5.08
CA ILE A 402 -44.19 0.67 -4.12
C ILE A 402 -45.47 0.19 -4.80
N LEU A 403 -45.81 0.71 -5.99
CA LEU A 403 -46.97 0.26 -6.75
C LEU A 403 -46.86 -1.22 -7.12
N ASN A 404 -45.70 -1.66 -7.61
CA ASN A 404 -45.45 -3.07 -7.93
C ASN A 404 -45.62 -3.97 -6.69
N ALA A 405 -45.10 -3.56 -5.52
CA ALA A 405 -45.26 -4.28 -4.27
C ALA A 405 -46.74 -4.37 -3.83
N VAL A 406 -47.47 -3.26 -3.93
CA VAL A 406 -48.91 -3.21 -3.62
C VAL A 406 -49.71 -4.10 -4.56
N HIS A 407 -49.41 -4.09 -5.86
CA HIS A 407 -50.05 -4.96 -6.84
C HIS A 407 -49.76 -6.44 -6.58
N ALA A 408 -48.51 -6.79 -6.25
CA ALA A 408 -48.16 -8.16 -5.90
C ALA A 408 -49.00 -8.70 -4.73
N VAL A 409 -49.14 -7.93 -3.65
CA VAL A 409 -49.97 -8.33 -2.50
C VAL A 409 -51.46 -8.33 -2.84
N ALA A 410 -51.91 -7.41 -3.70
CA ALA A 410 -53.31 -7.31 -4.11
C ALA A 410 -53.77 -8.45 -5.03
N MET A 411 -52.86 -9.07 -5.79
CA MET A 411 -53.16 -10.23 -6.63
C MET A 411 -53.54 -11.46 -5.79
N ASP A 412 -52.92 -11.63 -4.62
CA ASP A 412 -53.08 -12.82 -3.77
C ASP A 412 -54.21 -12.68 -2.72
N ASP A 413 -54.78 -11.48 -2.53
CA ASP A 413 -55.86 -11.22 -1.56
C ASP A 413 -57.09 -10.61 -2.24
N ALA A 414 -58.19 -11.36 -2.25
CA ALA A 414 -59.47 -10.93 -2.84
C ALA A 414 -60.00 -9.61 -2.24
N HIS A 415 -59.64 -9.27 -1.00
CA HIS A 415 -60.05 -8.03 -0.34
C HIS A 415 -59.23 -6.80 -0.76
N LEU A 416 -58.11 -7.01 -1.45
CA LEU A 416 -57.20 -5.98 -1.94
C LEU A 416 -57.31 -5.73 -3.45
N GLN A 417 -58.11 -6.53 -4.15
CA GLN A 417 -58.41 -6.39 -5.58
C GLN A 417 -58.73 -4.96 -6.05
N PRO A 418 -59.39 -4.07 -5.26
CA PRO A 418 -59.57 -2.69 -5.69
C PRO A 418 -58.25 -1.95 -6.00
N LEU A 419 -57.15 -2.28 -5.30
CA LEU A 419 -55.83 -1.67 -5.50
C LEU A 419 -55.21 -2.02 -6.87
N LEU A 420 -55.69 -3.07 -7.56
CA LEU A 420 -55.25 -3.39 -8.92
C LEU A 420 -55.65 -2.35 -9.97
N HIS A 421 -56.58 -1.45 -9.63
CA HIS A 421 -56.98 -0.32 -10.50
C HIS A 421 -56.05 0.90 -10.36
N LEU A 422 -55.13 0.88 -9.39
CA LEU A 422 -54.10 1.90 -9.27
C LEU A 422 -53.14 1.85 -10.48
N PRO A 423 -52.41 2.95 -10.78
CA PRO A 423 -51.47 2.97 -11.89
C PRO A 423 -50.45 1.82 -11.81
N THR A 424 -50.20 1.15 -12.94
CA THR A 424 -49.25 0.02 -13.01
C THR A 424 -47.79 0.46 -13.06
N ARG A 425 -47.53 1.69 -13.51
CA ARG A 425 -46.18 2.24 -13.65
C ARG A 425 -46.15 3.74 -13.35
N THR A 426 -44.96 4.22 -13.04
CA THR A 426 -44.63 5.64 -13.00
C THR A 426 -43.51 5.98 -13.96
N SER A 427 -43.46 7.23 -14.42
CA SER A 427 -42.39 7.74 -15.29
C SER A 427 -41.88 9.09 -14.80
N ALA A 428 -40.57 9.32 -14.94
CA ALA A 428 -39.90 10.57 -14.61
C ALA A 428 -39.46 11.37 -15.86
N ASP A 429 -39.97 11.02 -17.05
CA ASP A 429 -39.56 11.61 -18.33
C ASP A 429 -39.81 13.12 -18.41
N ARG A 430 -40.77 13.63 -17.62
CA ARG A 430 -41.14 15.06 -17.55
C ARG A 430 -40.63 15.75 -16.27
N VAL A 431 -39.63 15.13 -15.62
CA VAL A 431 -38.79 15.79 -14.62
C VAL A 431 -37.61 16.41 -15.37
N GLU A 432 -37.68 17.71 -15.56
CA GLU A 432 -36.83 18.47 -16.49
C GLU A 432 -36.15 19.66 -15.78
N PRO A 433 -34.98 20.12 -16.25
CA PRO A 433 -34.39 21.36 -15.77
C PRO A 433 -35.30 22.57 -16.07
N THR A 434 -35.22 23.59 -15.22
CA THR A 434 -35.76 24.92 -15.52
C THR A 434 -35.00 25.51 -16.72
N VAL A 435 -35.72 26.19 -17.61
CA VAL A 435 -35.14 26.85 -18.78
C VAL A 435 -35.10 28.35 -18.53
N HIS A 436 -33.92 28.95 -18.67
CA HIS A 436 -33.68 30.39 -18.61
C HIS A 436 -33.09 30.85 -19.95
N ASP A 437 -33.68 31.88 -20.57
CA ASP A 437 -33.25 32.43 -21.86
C ASP A 437 -33.09 31.38 -22.99
N GLY A 438 -33.96 30.37 -22.99
CA GLY A 438 -33.93 29.29 -23.98
C GLY A 438 -32.91 28.18 -23.70
N HIS A 439 -32.12 28.30 -22.62
CA HIS A 439 -31.13 27.30 -22.22
C HIS A 439 -31.48 26.66 -20.86
N PRO A 440 -31.28 25.35 -20.70
CA PRO A 440 -31.46 24.71 -19.39
C PRO A 440 -30.41 25.22 -18.39
N VAL A 441 -30.81 25.40 -17.13
CA VAL A 441 -29.90 25.90 -16.06
C VAL A 441 -28.71 24.99 -15.76
N PHE A 442 -28.80 23.72 -16.14
CA PHE A 442 -27.74 22.73 -16.06
C PHE A 442 -27.88 21.68 -17.15
N ALA A 443 -26.78 20.99 -17.48
CA ALA A 443 -26.75 19.98 -18.52
C ALA A 443 -27.46 18.67 -18.08
N VAL A 444 -28.22 18.08 -19.00
CA VAL A 444 -28.81 16.73 -18.85
C VAL A 444 -28.27 15.79 -19.93
N PRO A 445 -28.07 14.48 -19.64
CA PRO A 445 -28.29 13.82 -18.34
C PRO A 445 -27.29 14.28 -17.28
N VAL A 446 -27.75 14.34 -16.02
CA VAL A 446 -26.88 14.67 -14.90
C VAL A 446 -25.76 13.63 -14.81
N THR A 447 -24.53 14.13 -14.71
CA THR A 447 -23.32 13.33 -14.74
C THR A 447 -22.76 13.24 -13.33
N ARG A 448 -22.31 12.07 -12.90
CA ARG A 448 -21.58 11.84 -11.65
C ARG A 448 -20.54 10.76 -11.92
N PHE A 449 -19.56 10.60 -11.04
CA PHE A 449 -18.68 9.44 -11.17
C PHE A 449 -19.49 8.15 -11.11
N ARG A 450 -19.32 7.31 -12.14
CA ARG A 450 -19.87 5.95 -12.20
C ARG A 450 -18.72 4.97 -12.26
N LEU A 451 -18.91 3.85 -11.60
CA LEU A 451 -17.99 2.72 -11.62
C LEU A 451 -18.46 1.77 -12.71
N ASP A 452 -17.56 1.40 -13.63
CA ASP A 452 -17.78 0.30 -14.55
C ASP A 452 -17.67 -1.03 -13.78
N GLU A 453 -18.80 -1.75 -13.64
CA GLU A 453 -18.90 -2.94 -12.79
C GLU A 453 -17.94 -4.07 -13.23
N ASP A 454 -17.80 -4.27 -14.53
CA ASP A 454 -16.94 -5.32 -15.10
C ASP A 454 -15.45 -5.05 -14.82
N ARG A 455 -15.02 -3.79 -14.97
CA ARG A 455 -13.63 -3.37 -14.72
C ARG A 455 -13.30 -3.23 -13.24
N VAL A 456 -14.24 -2.81 -12.40
CA VAL A 456 -14.05 -2.74 -10.96
C VAL A 456 -13.89 -4.13 -10.36
N ARG A 457 -14.59 -5.14 -10.90
CA ARG A 457 -14.35 -6.54 -10.53
C ARG A 457 -12.91 -6.97 -10.82
N GLU A 458 -12.34 -6.60 -11.96
CA GLU A 458 -10.94 -6.88 -12.31
C GLU A 458 -9.95 -6.17 -11.36
N LEU A 459 -10.24 -4.92 -10.98
CA LEU A 459 -9.41 -4.13 -10.05
C LEU A 459 -9.46 -4.67 -8.60
N LEU A 460 -10.63 -5.08 -8.11
CA LEU A 460 -10.80 -5.59 -6.74
C LEU A 460 -10.19 -6.98 -6.53
N MET A 461 -9.98 -7.74 -7.61
CA MET A 461 -9.26 -9.02 -7.58
C MET A 461 -7.73 -8.82 -7.52
N GLY A 462 -7.22 -7.62 -7.80
CA GLY A 462 -5.83 -7.21 -7.62
C GLY A 462 -5.61 -6.43 -6.31
N GLN A 463 -4.55 -6.73 -5.57
CA GLN A 463 -4.34 -6.20 -4.22
C GLN A 463 -4.21 -4.66 -4.13
N GLN A 464 -4.77 -4.13 -3.03
CA GLN A 464 -4.61 -2.79 -2.40
C GLN A 464 -4.58 -1.56 -3.31
N LEU A 465 -5.77 -1.00 -3.54
CA LEU A 465 -5.97 0.06 -4.52
C LEU A 465 -5.26 1.39 -4.20
N TYR A 466 -5.15 1.87 -2.96
CA TYR A 466 -4.54 3.20 -2.71
C TYR A 466 -3.98 3.37 -1.29
N GLY A 467 -2.65 3.54 -1.17
CA GLY A 467 -1.96 3.83 0.09
C GLY A 467 -1.17 5.15 0.14
N ASP A 468 -0.72 5.68 -1.00
CA ASP A 468 0.11 6.91 -1.09
C ASP A 468 -0.62 8.04 -1.84
N ARG A 469 -0.72 9.21 -1.19
CA ARG A 469 -1.31 10.43 -1.76
C ARG A 469 -0.51 10.98 -2.96
N SER A 470 0.78 10.66 -3.07
CA SER A 470 1.63 11.09 -4.19
C SER A 470 1.17 10.53 -5.55
N LEU A 471 0.37 9.46 -5.54
CA LEU A 471 -0.17 8.86 -6.75
C LEU A 471 -1.10 9.82 -7.51
N ALA A 472 -1.82 10.71 -6.83
CA ALA A 472 -2.68 11.69 -7.50
C ALA A 472 -1.89 12.64 -8.41
N ILE A 473 -0.70 13.07 -7.96
CA ILE A 473 0.21 13.92 -8.76
C ILE A 473 0.79 13.12 -9.93
N ARG A 474 1.12 11.84 -9.71
CA ARG A 474 1.56 10.93 -10.78
C ARG A 474 0.48 10.77 -11.86
N GLU A 475 -0.78 10.56 -11.48
CA GLU A 475 -1.90 10.42 -12.40
C GLU A 475 -2.21 11.73 -13.15
N LEU A 476 -2.10 12.89 -12.49
CA LEU A 476 -2.19 14.19 -13.16
C LEU A 476 -1.16 14.31 -14.28
N TYR A 477 0.11 14.00 -13.99
CA TYR A 477 1.19 14.06 -14.97
C TYR A 477 0.97 13.07 -16.13
N GLN A 478 0.56 11.84 -15.83
CA GLN A 478 0.33 10.83 -16.88
C GLN A 478 -0.87 11.18 -17.77
N ASN A 479 -1.95 11.76 -17.21
CA ASN A 479 -3.09 12.22 -18.00
C ASN A 479 -2.71 13.41 -18.90
N ALA A 480 -1.91 14.36 -18.39
CA ALA A 480 -1.35 15.45 -19.17
C ALA A 480 -0.41 14.94 -20.30
N LEU A 481 0.45 13.98 -19.98
CA LEU A 481 1.36 13.33 -20.94
C LEU A 481 0.58 12.64 -22.07
N ASP A 482 -0.46 11.86 -21.73
CA ASP A 482 -1.31 11.19 -22.72
C ASP A 482 -2.06 12.19 -23.61
N ALA A 483 -2.54 13.31 -23.04
CA ALA A 483 -3.20 14.38 -23.80
C ALA A 483 -2.24 15.06 -24.79
N CYS A 484 -1.00 15.31 -24.38
CA CYS A 484 0.04 15.84 -25.26
C CYS A 484 0.46 14.82 -26.35
N ARG A 485 0.62 13.53 -26.01
CA ARG A 485 0.90 12.44 -26.98
C ARG A 485 -0.19 12.34 -28.04
N TYR A 486 -1.46 12.46 -27.65
CA TYR A 486 -2.58 12.49 -28.60
C TYR A 486 -2.44 13.68 -29.55
N ARG A 487 -2.28 14.89 -29.03
CA ARG A 487 -2.14 16.07 -29.88
C ARG A 487 -0.95 15.94 -30.85
N ASP A 488 0.19 15.47 -30.37
CA ASP A 488 1.38 15.22 -31.20
C ASP A 488 1.08 14.24 -32.34
N ALA A 489 0.46 13.09 -32.05
CA ALA A 489 0.08 12.10 -33.06
C ALA A 489 -0.86 12.69 -34.13
N ARG A 490 -1.89 13.44 -33.71
CA ARG A 490 -2.83 14.10 -34.62
C ARG A 490 -2.15 15.17 -35.47
N GLN A 491 -1.24 15.96 -34.90
CA GLN A 491 -0.51 16.99 -35.64
C GLN A 491 0.46 16.40 -36.65
N ARG A 492 1.15 15.30 -36.33
CA ARG A 492 2.00 14.57 -37.29
C ARG A 492 1.19 14.01 -38.47
N TYR A 493 -0.08 13.70 -38.26
CA TYR A 493 -0.98 13.24 -39.32
C TYR A 493 -1.52 14.38 -40.22
N LEU A 494 -1.74 15.58 -39.68
CA LEU A 494 -2.35 16.71 -40.39
C LEU A 494 -1.31 17.56 -41.15
N PRO A 495 -1.49 17.84 -42.46
CA PRO A 495 -0.57 18.67 -43.23
C PRO A 495 -0.65 20.15 -42.81
N GLY A 496 0.50 20.79 -42.57
CA GLY A 496 0.58 22.23 -42.21
C GLY A 496 0.41 22.56 -40.73
N ALA A 497 0.29 21.55 -39.84
CA ALA A 497 0.12 21.71 -38.40
C ALA A 497 1.43 21.99 -37.62
N GLY A 498 2.37 22.74 -38.22
CA GLY A 498 3.65 23.07 -37.57
C GLY A 498 3.52 24.13 -36.48
N GLY A 499 4.41 24.09 -35.48
CA GLY A 499 4.59 25.19 -34.51
C GLY A 499 4.02 24.98 -33.10
N TRP A 500 3.44 23.82 -32.79
CA TRP A 500 3.12 23.45 -31.41
C TRP A 500 4.29 22.72 -30.74
N THR A 501 4.52 23.03 -29.47
CA THR A 501 5.41 22.28 -28.59
C THR A 501 4.63 21.89 -27.34
N GLY A 502 4.68 20.60 -26.98
CA GLY A 502 3.97 20.11 -25.79
C GLY A 502 4.57 20.72 -24.53
N ASN A 503 3.69 21.16 -23.62
CA ASN A 503 4.03 21.76 -22.35
C ASN A 503 3.06 21.30 -21.26
N ILE A 504 3.61 20.93 -20.10
CA ILE A 504 2.89 20.54 -18.90
C ILE A 504 3.36 21.43 -17.75
N THR A 505 2.44 22.02 -17.01
CA THR A 505 2.76 22.97 -15.94
C THR A 505 1.99 22.60 -14.68
N PHE A 506 2.72 22.45 -13.57
CA PHE A 506 2.19 22.27 -12.23
C PHE A 506 2.39 23.55 -11.43
N ASP A 507 1.30 24.05 -10.84
CA ASP A 507 1.30 25.25 -10.00
C ASP A 507 0.56 24.94 -8.70
N GLN A 508 1.27 25.04 -7.58
CA GLN A 508 0.74 24.79 -6.24
C GLN A 508 0.85 26.06 -5.39
N GLY A 509 -0.28 26.55 -4.91
CA GLY A 509 -0.34 27.83 -4.23
C GLY A 509 -1.58 28.00 -3.37
N VAL A 510 -1.89 29.26 -3.09
CA VAL A 510 -3.09 29.69 -2.38
C VAL A 510 -3.82 30.68 -3.27
N ASP A 511 -5.10 30.45 -3.52
CA ASP A 511 -5.93 31.32 -4.36
C ASP A 511 -6.33 32.62 -3.63
N GLU A 512 -7.01 33.52 -4.34
CA GLU A 512 -7.49 34.81 -3.79
C GLU A 512 -8.42 34.67 -2.59
N GLN A 513 -9.05 33.50 -2.42
CA GLN A 513 -9.97 33.18 -1.32
C GLN A 513 -9.27 32.49 -0.14
N GLY A 514 -7.95 32.30 -0.21
CA GLY A 514 -7.17 31.63 0.83
C GLY A 514 -7.23 30.10 0.75
N ARG A 515 -7.70 29.51 -0.35
CA ARG A 515 -7.76 28.05 -0.54
C ARG A 515 -6.45 27.56 -1.14
N HIS A 516 -5.89 26.52 -0.55
CA HIS A 516 -4.74 25.84 -1.12
C HIS A 516 -5.17 25.04 -2.35
N TYR A 517 -4.41 25.14 -3.43
CA TYR A 517 -4.69 24.42 -4.67
C TYR A 517 -3.43 23.81 -5.27
N LEU A 518 -3.64 22.77 -6.09
CA LEU A 518 -2.67 22.22 -7.04
C LEU A 518 -3.32 22.22 -8.42
N SER A 519 -2.76 22.97 -9.36
CA SER A 519 -3.20 23.00 -10.75
C SER A 519 -2.20 22.25 -11.64
N CYS A 520 -2.72 21.46 -12.58
CA CYS A 520 -1.96 20.84 -13.66
C CYS A 520 -2.58 21.30 -14.98
N THR A 521 -1.80 22.03 -15.78
CA THR A 521 -2.18 22.52 -17.09
C THR A 521 -1.38 21.82 -18.18
N ASP A 522 -2.07 21.21 -19.14
CA ASP A 522 -1.50 20.71 -20.39
C ASP A 522 -2.04 21.49 -21.58
N ASN A 523 -1.20 21.65 -22.60
CA ASN A 523 -1.63 22.17 -23.90
C ASN A 523 -1.88 21.03 -24.91
N GLY A 524 -2.35 19.88 -24.43
CA GLY A 524 -2.63 18.68 -25.21
C GLY A 524 -3.93 18.79 -26.02
N ILE A 525 -4.54 17.63 -26.28
CA ILE A 525 -5.70 17.52 -27.17
C ILE A 525 -7.01 18.07 -26.56
N GLY A 526 -7.09 18.17 -25.22
CA GLY A 526 -8.29 18.59 -24.49
C GLY A 526 -9.49 17.63 -24.61
N MET A 527 -10.60 17.99 -23.95
CA MET A 527 -11.86 17.24 -23.89
C MET A 527 -13.05 18.11 -24.30
N GLY A 528 -14.06 17.51 -24.93
CA GLY A 528 -15.36 18.12 -25.16
C GLY A 528 -16.40 17.65 -24.15
N ALA A 529 -17.64 18.14 -24.30
CA ALA A 529 -18.73 17.72 -23.42
C ALA A 529 -19.03 16.21 -23.48
N GLN A 530 -18.71 15.52 -24.58
CA GLN A 530 -18.94 14.08 -24.66
C GLN A 530 -17.86 13.30 -23.89
N GLU A 531 -16.58 13.64 -24.09
CA GLU A 531 -15.47 13.02 -23.36
C GLU A 531 -15.59 13.24 -21.84
N LEU A 532 -16.05 14.43 -21.43
CA LEU A 532 -16.33 14.73 -20.02
C LEU A 532 -17.41 13.81 -19.40
N ARG A 533 -18.43 13.40 -20.17
CA ARG A 533 -19.57 12.59 -19.71
C ARG A 533 -19.40 11.08 -19.90
N GLU A 534 -18.58 10.68 -20.85
CA GLU A 534 -18.46 9.28 -21.25
C GLU A 534 -17.12 8.67 -20.87
N VAL A 535 -16.07 9.49 -20.72
CA VAL A 535 -14.72 9.00 -20.37
C VAL A 535 -14.29 9.55 -19.01
N PHE A 536 -14.31 10.87 -18.83
CA PHE A 536 -13.82 11.49 -17.59
C PHE A 536 -14.67 11.11 -16.36
N SER A 537 -16.00 10.99 -16.52
CA SER A 537 -16.90 10.62 -15.42
C SER A 537 -17.08 9.12 -15.20
N GLN A 538 -16.50 8.27 -16.04
CA GLN A 538 -16.69 6.82 -15.96
C GLN A 538 -15.38 6.13 -15.57
N ALA A 539 -15.31 5.72 -14.30
CA ALA A 539 -14.18 4.98 -13.79
C ALA A 539 -14.17 3.58 -14.42
N GLY A 540 -13.07 3.25 -15.11
CA GLY A 540 -12.94 2.01 -15.88
C GLY A 540 -12.92 2.22 -17.40
N VAL A 541 -13.35 3.39 -17.89
CA VAL A 541 -13.41 3.72 -19.32
C VAL A 541 -12.18 4.53 -19.73
N ARG A 542 -11.59 4.19 -20.88
CA ARG A 542 -10.42 4.88 -21.43
C ARG A 542 -10.78 5.62 -22.70
N PHE A 543 -10.09 6.72 -22.98
CA PHE A 543 -10.19 7.39 -24.28
C PHE A 543 -9.71 6.48 -25.42
N ALA A 544 -8.73 5.60 -25.14
CA ALA A 544 -8.15 4.68 -26.10
C ALA A 544 -9.15 3.61 -26.60
N ASP A 545 -10.23 3.34 -25.86
CA ASP A 545 -11.25 2.37 -26.24
C ASP A 545 -12.39 2.99 -27.05
N ARG A 546 -12.34 4.31 -27.30
CA ARG A 546 -13.38 5.03 -28.03
C ARG A 546 -13.34 4.67 -29.52
N PRO A 547 -14.49 4.41 -30.17
CA PRO A 547 -14.53 4.15 -31.61
C PRO A 547 -13.83 5.24 -32.44
N GLU A 548 -14.05 6.51 -32.10
CA GLU A 548 -13.40 7.63 -32.78
C GLU A 548 -11.85 7.56 -32.68
N PHE A 549 -11.34 7.21 -31.50
CA PHE A 549 -9.90 7.07 -31.29
C PHE A 549 -9.33 5.87 -32.07
N LEU A 550 -10.01 4.72 -32.05
CA LEU A 550 -9.60 3.53 -32.79
C LEU A 550 -9.56 3.78 -34.31
N GLU A 551 -10.53 4.52 -34.83
CA GLU A 551 -10.53 4.95 -36.24
C GLU A 551 -9.33 5.84 -36.57
N GLU A 552 -9.04 6.85 -35.73
CA GLU A 552 -7.86 7.70 -35.93
C GLU A 552 -6.56 6.91 -35.82
N GLN A 553 -6.44 6.03 -34.82
CA GLN A 553 -5.26 5.19 -34.64
C GLN A 553 -5.01 4.30 -35.86
N ALA A 554 -6.06 3.74 -36.47
CA ALA A 554 -5.94 2.98 -37.72
C ALA A 554 -5.42 3.86 -38.87
N GLN A 555 -5.94 5.08 -39.02
CA GLN A 555 -5.47 6.04 -40.04
C GLN A 555 -4.02 6.50 -39.80
N TRP A 556 -3.64 6.68 -38.54
CA TRP A 556 -2.28 7.06 -38.15
C TRP A 556 -1.29 5.92 -38.41
N ALA A 557 -1.70 4.67 -38.18
CA ALA A 557 -0.87 3.49 -38.43
C ALA A 557 -0.49 3.34 -39.91
N GLU A 558 -1.36 3.76 -40.85
CA GLU A 558 -1.04 3.82 -42.29
C GLU A 558 0.15 4.74 -42.61
N ARG A 559 0.49 5.66 -41.70
CA ARG A 559 1.64 6.58 -41.80
C ARG A 559 2.72 6.34 -40.74
N ASP A 560 2.75 5.15 -40.13
CA ASP A 560 3.67 4.76 -39.05
C ASP A 560 3.64 5.69 -37.82
N ILE A 561 2.47 6.28 -37.53
CA ILE A 561 2.23 7.09 -36.34
C ILE A 561 1.51 6.21 -35.32
N HIS A 562 2.19 5.89 -34.22
CA HIS A 562 1.65 5.09 -33.13
C HIS A 562 1.59 5.91 -31.84
N LEU A 563 0.49 5.76 -31.11
CA LEU A 563 0.27 6.36 -29.79
C LEU A 563 0.26 5.27 -28.73
N TYR A 564 1.05 5.47 -27.68
CA TYR A 564 1.19 4.55 -26.55
C TYR A 564 0.66 5.24 -25.27
N PRO A 565 -0.61 4.98 -24.89
CA PRO A 565 -1.22 5.63 -23.73
C PRO A 565 -0.78 4.99 -22.42
N ASN A 566 -0.53 5.80 -21.40
CA ASN A 566 -0.21 5.36 -20.04
C ASN A 566 -1.46 4.87 -19.29
N SER A 567 -2.63 5.46 -19.57
CA SER A 567 -3.89 5.14 -18.88
C SER A 567 -4.37 3.71 -19.20
N ARG A 568 -4.13 2.77 -18.28
CA ARG A 568 -4.50 1.35 -18.45
C ARG A 568 -5.87 0.97 -17.89
N PHE A 569 -6.31 1.62 -16.82
CA PHE A 569 -7.49 1.22 -16.04
C PHE A 569 -8.64 2.24 -16.06
N GLY A 570 -8.42 3.48 -16.55
CA GLY A 570 -9.49 4.48 -16.59
C GLY A 570 -10.00 4.97 -15.23
N ILE A 571 -9.23 4.79 -14.15
CA ILE A 571 -9.61 5.20 -12.77
C ILE A 571 -8.79 6.39 -12.24
N GLY A 572 -7.83 6.90 -13.01
CA GLY A 572 -6.84 7.88 -12.55
C GLY A 572 -7.44 9.15 -11.96
N VAL A 573 -8.59 9.62 -12.47
CA VAL A 573 -9.27 10.81 -11.96
C VAL A 573 -9.79 10.64 -10.53
N LEU A 574 -10.19 9.43 -10.13
CA LEU A 574 -10.65 9.19 -8.74
C LEU A 574 -9.53 9.37 -7.72
N SER A 575 -8.27 9.17 -8.13
CA SER A 575 -7.10 9.40 -7.28
C SER A 575 -6.98 10.87 -6.84
N TYR A 576 -7.56 11.81 -7.58
CA TYR A 576 -7.51 13.23 -7.25
C TYR A 576 -8.18 13.54 -5.90
N PHE A 577 -9.22 12.77 -5.54
CA PHE A 577 -9.90 12.91 -4.24
C PHE A 577 -9.07 12.43 -3.03
N MET A 578 -7.89 11.84 -3.27
CA MET A 578 -6.89 11.58 -2.22
C MET A 578 -6.20 12.86 -1.74
N LEU A 579 -6.16 13.90 -2.58
CA LEU A 579 -5.56 15.20 -2.26
C LEU A 579 -6.60 16.31 -2.07
N ALA A 580 -7.73 16.24 -2.78
CA ALA A 580 -8.69 17.32 -2.84
C ALA A 580 -10.13 16.90 -2.50
N ASP A 581 -10.91 17.86 -2.01
CA ASP A 581 -12.37 17.71 -1.85
C ASP A 581 -13.15 18.28 -3.03
N GLU A 582 -12.50 19.16 -3.80
CA GLU A 582 -13.09 19.82 -4.97
C GLU A 582 -12.10 19.81 -6.13
N ILE A 583 -12.63 19.53 -7.32
CA ILE A 583 -11.91 19.47 -8.58
C ILE A 583 -12.58 20.43 -9.54
N GLU A 584 -11.78 21.29 -10.14
CA GLU A 584 -12.18 22.17 -11.22
C GLU A 584 -11.41 21.79 -12.48
N VAL A 585 -12.13 21.59 -13.58
CA VAL A 585 -11.56 21.25 -14.88
C VAL A 585 -11.99 22.31 -15.87
N THR A 586 -11.03 22.98 -16.48
CA THR A 586 -11.25 23.82 -17.66
C THR A 586 -10.61 23.13 -18.85
N THR A 587 -11.37 22.88 -19.91
CA THR A 587 -10.87 22.10 -21.05
C THR A 587 -11.42 22.60 -22.37
N CYS A 588 -10.61 22.49 -23.41
CA CYS A 588 -10.95 22.88 -24.76
C CYS A 588 -10.42 21.83 -25.74
N ARG A 589 -11.34 21.15 -26.44
CA ARG A 589 -11.01 20.07 -27.40
C ARG A 589 -10.41 20.63 -28.68
N MET A 590 -9.33 20.03 -29.15
CA MET A 590 -8.82 20.25 -30.52
C MET A 590 -9.76 19.56 -31.52
N ASP A 591 -10.20 20.30 -32.54
CA ASP A 591 -10.98 19.69 -33.61
C ASP A 591 -10.20 18.60 -34.37
N ARG A 592 -10.92 17.75 -35.11
CA ARG A 592 -10.33 16.64 -35.89
C ARG A 592 -9.51 17.11 -37.09
N HIS A 593 -9.73 18.33 -37.57
CA HIS A 593 -9.13 18.86 -38.80
C HIS A 593 -7.97 19.83 -38.55
N GLY A 594 -7.55 20.01 -37.30
CA GLY A 594 -6.43 20.84 -36.85
C GLY A 594 -6.65 22.34 -36.96
N GLY A 595 -7.90 22.81 -37.03
CA GLY A 595 -8.24 24.17 -37.44
C GLY A 595 -8.43 25.16 -36.30
N ARG A 596 -9.16 24.80 -35.23
CA ARG A 596 -9.58 25.72 -34.16
C ARG A 596 -9.79 25.00 -32.81
N PRO A 597 -9.56 25.70 -31.68
CA PRO A 597 -10.03 25.25 -30.37
C PRO A 597 -11.56 25.17 -30.38
N GLY A 598 -12.12 24.07 -29.88
CA GLY A 598 -13.56 23.91 -29.69
C GLY A 598 -14.11 24.80 -28.56
N PRO A 599 -15.39 24.61 -28.18
CA PRO A 599 -15.95 25.30 -27.04
C PRO A 599 -15.19 24.97 -25.76
N GLU A 600 -15.03 25.98 -24.92
CA GLU A 600 -14.46 25.85 -23.58
C GLU A 600 -15.53 25.27 -22.64
N TRP A 601 -15.15 24.28 -21.85
CA TRP A 601 -16.02 23.67 -20.84
C TRP A 601 -15.39 23.85 -19.47
N HIS A 602 -16.21 24.32 -18.52
CA HIS A 602 -15.87 24.35 -17.11
C HIS A 602 -16.66 23.26 -16.38
N VAL A 603 -15.95 22.41 -15.65
CA VAL A 603 -16.53 21.35 -14.84
C VAL A 603 -16.10 21.53 -13.40
N ARG A 604 -17.07 21.57 -12.49
CA ARG A 604 -16.80 21.58 -11.06
C ARG A 604 -17.38 20.32 -10.41
N ILE A 605 -16.59 19.68 -9.56
CA ILE A 605 -16.94 18.44 -8.87
C ILE A 605 -16.55 18.55 -7.40
N VAL A 606 -17.51 18.41 -6.50
CA VAL A 606 -17.34 18.68 -5.05
C VAL A 606 -17.37 17.37 -4.25
N GLY A 607 -16.62 16.38 -4.72
CA GLY A 607 -16.52 15.05 -4.13
C GLY A 607 -16.94 13.93 -5.08
N PRO A 608 -16.56 12.67 -4.81
CA PRO A 608 -16.78 11.55 -5.74
C PRO A 608 -18.26 11.17 -5.92
N GLY A 609 -19.12 11.47 -4.95
CA GLY A 609 -20.57 11.22 -5.04
C GLY A 609 -21.37 12.35 -5.70
N HIS A 610 -20.75 13.49 -6.00
CA HIS A 610 -21.45 14.69 -6.43
C HIS A 610 -21.73 14.70 -7.93
N PHE A 611 -22.76 15.44 -8.33
CA PHE A 611 -23.01 15.69 -9.74
C PHE A 611 -22.01 16.69 -10.29
N PHE A 612 -21.63 16.47 -11.54
CA PHE A 612 -20.72 17.34 -12.27
C PHE A 612 -21.54 18.52 -12.76
N ARG A 613 -21.12 19.72 -12.36
CA ARG A 613 -21.66 20.93 -12.92
C ARG A 613 -20.86 21.28 -14.17
N ILE A 614 -21.37 20.89 -15.33
CA ILE A 614 -20.76 21.16 -16.64
C ILE A 614 -21.40 22.43 -17.20
N THR A 615 -20.63 23.51 -17.27
CA THR A 615 -21.08 24.80 -17.81
C THR A 615 -20.26 25.18 -19.04
N PRO A 616 -20.90 25.67 -20.12
CA PRO A 616 -20.17 26.21 -21.25
C PRO A 616 -19.45 27.50 -20.84
N GLY A 617 -18.19 27.62 -21.25
CA GLY A 617 -17.42 28.86 -21.18
C GLY A 617 -17.58 29.65 -22.48
N LYS A 618 -16.46 29.99 -23.12
CA LYS A 618 -16.45 30.63 -24.45
C LYS A 618 -16.85 29.65 -25.55
N GLU A 619 -17.55 30.13 -26.59
CA GLU A 619 -17.89 29.32 -27.78
C GLU A 619 -16.66 28.73 -28.48
N HIS A 620 -15.52 29.41 -28.38
CA HIS A 620 -14.22 28.92 -28.82
C HIS A 620 -13.18 29.28 -27.76
N GLY A 621 -12.43 28.29 -27.29
CA GLY A 621 -11.29 28.51 -26.39
C GLY A 621 -10.14 29.26 -27.05
N THR A 622 -9.15 29.70 -26.27
CA THR A 622 -7.94 30.36 -26.80
C THR A 622 -6.98 29.37 -27.43
N GLN A 623 -6.86 28.18 -26.86
CA GLN A 623 -6.02 27.08 -27.32
C GLN A 623 -6.56 25.73 -26.82
N PRO A 624 -6.32 24.61 -27.54
CA PRO A 624 -6.67 23.29 -27.03
C PRO A 624 -5.80 22.90 -25.83
N GLY A 625 -6.39 22.16 -24.89
CA GLY A 625 -5.71 21.70 -23.67
C GLY A 625 -6.68 21.46 -22.52
N THR A 626 -6.13 21.08 -21.36
CA THR A 626 -6.87 20.90 -20.12
C THR A 626 -6.11 21.52 -18.95
N THR A 627 -6.85 22.15 -18.04
CA THR A 627 -6.36 22.55 -16.73
C THR A 627 -7.21 21.85 -15.68
N VAL A 628 -6.57 21.05 -14.84
CA VAL A 628 -7.18 20.40 -13.68
C VAL A 628 -6.66 21.07 -12.41
N THR A 629 -7.54 21.74 -11.67
CA THR A 629 -7.24 22.38 -10.39
C THR A 629 -7.87 21.57 -9.26
N LEU A 630 -7.02 21.11 -8.35
CA LEU A 630 -7.38 20.36 -7.15
C LEU A 630 -7.33 21.29 -5.94
N TYR A 631 -8.45 21.50 -5.26
CA TYR A 631 -8.48 22.27 -4.01
C TYR A 631 -8.15 21.36 -2.82
N LEU A 632 -6.95 21.56 -2.26
CA LEU A 632 -6.27 20.61 -1.37
C LEU A 632 -6.93 20.56 0.02
N ARG A 633 -7.29 19.34 0.46
CA ARG A 633 -7.95 19.09 1.75
C ARG A 633 -7.05 19.46 2.94
N ASP A 634 -5.78 19.09 2.87
CA ASP A 634 -4.83 19.27 3.99
C ASP A 634 -4.13 20.65 3.98
N GLY A 635 -4.55 21.56 3.09
CA GLY A 635 -3.99 22.90 3.01
C GLY A 635 -2.47 22.89 2.80
N LYS A 636 -1.74 23.48 3.76
CA LYS A 636 -0.28 23.53 3.79
C LYS A 636 0.41 22.17 4.03
N ASP A 637 -0.30 21.20 4.61
CA ASP A 637 0.26 19.87 4.93
C ASP A 637 0.12 18.89 3.75
N ALA A 638 -0.47 19.34 2.64
CA ALA A 638 -0.56 18.56 1.41
C ALA A 638 0.84 18.34 0.78
N PRO A 639 1.08 17.18 0.12
CA PRO A 639 2.34 16.91 -0.56
C PRO A 639 2.71 18.01 -1.55
N SER A 640 3.98 18.41 -1.56
CA SER A 640 4.52 19.32 -2.57
C SER A 640 4.56 18.63 -3.95
N CYS A 641 4.01 19.27 -4.97
CA CYS A 641 4.11 18.80 -6.36
C CYS A 641 5.56 18.78 -6.85
N VAL A 642 6.37 19.74 -6.41
CA VAL A 642 7.79 19.83 -6.75
C VAL A 642 8.55 18.67 -6.12
N GLU A 643 8.36 18.38 -4.83
CA GLU A 643 9.00 17.25 -4.15
C GLU A 643 8.57 15.90 -4.76
N VAL A 644 7.27 15.72 -5.02
CA VAL A 644 6.76 14.47 -5.59
C VAL A 644 7.26 14.27 -7.03
N LEU A 645 7.17 15.27 -7.91
CA LEU A 645 7.70 15.16 -9.27
C LEU A 645 9.23 15.05 -9.26
N ASN A 646 9.93 15.74 -8.37
CA ASN A 646 11.37 15.55 -8.18
C ASN A 646 11.70 14.14 -7.74
N ARG A 647 10.87 13.47 -6.97
CA ARG A 647 11.09 12.07 -6.59
C ARG A 647 10.86 11.13 -7.77
N LEU A 648 9.75 11.34 -8.50
CA LEU A 648 9.20 10.40 -9.48
C LEU A 648 9.64 10.63 -10.94
N LEU A 649 9.69 11.87 -11.42
CA LEU A 649 9.96 12.21 -12.82
C LEU A 649 11.46 12.36 -13.06
N GLY A 650 12.05 11.41 -13.78
CA GLY A 650 13.45 11.43 -14.17
C GLY A 650 13.68 12.17 -15.49
N ILE A 651 12.93 11.79 -16.53
CA ILE A 651 13.04 12.31 -17.90
C ILE A 651 11.64 12.68 -18.38
N ALA A 652 11.38 13.94 -18.74
CA ALA A 652 10.09 14.35 -19.28
C ALA A 652 10.08 14.23 -20.81
N GLU A 653 8.98 13.77 -21.41
CA GLU A 653 8.85 13.73 -22.88
C GLU A 653 8.52 15.12 -23.46
N PHE A 654 7.76 15.91 -22.71
CA PHE A 654 7.39 17.29 -23.02
C PHE A 654 7.95 18.22 -21.95
N ALA A 655 8.11 19.51 -22.30
CA ALA A 655 8.60 20.49 -21.34
C ALA A 655 7.68 20.49 -20.12
N THR A 656 8.24 20.26 -18.94
CA THR A 656 7.47 20.15 -17.71
C THR A 656 8.02 21.12 -16.69
N THR A 657 7.15 21.93 -16.10
CA THR A 657 7.52 22.84 -15.00
C THR A 657 6.64 22.54 -13.80
N ALA A 658 7.21 22.62 -12.60
CA ALA A 658 6.50 22.47 -11.36
C ALA A 658 6.92 23.58 -10.40
N THR A 659 5.94 24.23 -9.81
CA THR A 659 6.12 25.34 -8.87
C THR A 659 5.28 25.08 -7.63
N ASP A 660 5.89 25.26 -6.46
CA ASP A 660 5.19 25.37 -5.18
C ASP A 660 5.64 26.64 -4.46
N THR A 661 5.07 26.91 -3.27
CA THR A 661 5.38 28.12 -2.49
C THR A 661 6.86 28.28 -2.09
N SER A 662 7.66 27.22 -2.17
CA SER A 662 9.04 27.15 -1.67
C SER A 662 10.09 26.84 -2.73
N ALA A 663 9.70 26.20 -3.84
CA ALA A 663 10.61 25.62 -4.82
C ALA A 663 10.03 25.66 -6.24
N THR A 664 10.92 25.59 -7.22
CA THR A 664 10.59 25.45 -8.64
C THR A 664 11.49 24.36 -9.24
N ALA A 665 10.91 23.56 -10.12
CA ALA A 665 11.60 22.52 -10.85
C ALA A 665 11.18 22.53 -12.33
N GLU A 666 12.16 22.41 -13.21
CA GLU A 666 11.94 22.36 -14.65
C GLU A 666 12.61 21.10 -15.21
N TRP A 667 11.92 20.44 -16.15
CA TRP A 667 12.40 19.31 -16.91
C TRP A 667 12.40 19.67 -18.38
N GLU A 668 13.60 19.70 -18.96
CA GLU A 668 13.77 19.80 -20.40
C GLU A 668 13.39 18.47 -21.08
N PRO A 669 12.74 18.51 -22.26
CA PRO A 669 12.37 17.32 -23.00
C PRO A 669 13.56 16.38 -23.24
N TYR A 670 13.40 15.12 -22.84
CA TYR A 670 14.37 14.02 -23.00
C TYR A 670 15.72 14.23 -22.29
N VAL A 671 15.80 15.18 -21.35
CA VAL A 671 16.99 15.39 -20.51
C VAL A 671 16.71 14.88 -19.10
N PHE A 672 17.70 14.20 -18.51
CA PHE A 672 17.63 13.69 -17.16
C PHE A 672 17.97 14.82 -16.18
N ARG A 673 17.07 15.06 -15.25
CA ARG A 673 17.23 16.16 -14.29
C ARG A 673 18.11 15.73 -13.10
N ARG A 674 19.30 16.33 -12.99
CA ARG A 674 20.24 16.12 -11.87
C ARG A 674 19.67 16.64 -10.54
N ARG A 675 20.04 15.97 -9.43
CA ARG A 675 19.55 16.25 -8.07
C ARG A 675 20.71 16.50 -7.11
N MET A 676 20.53 17.38 -6.12
CA MET A 676 21.59 17.81 -5.18
C MET A 676 21.49 17.19 -3.78
N ASN A 677 20.36 16.58 -3.39
CA ASN A 677 20.17 15.90 -2.09
C ASN A 677 19.32 14.63 -2.25
N LEU A 678 19.82 13.48 -1.81
CA LEU A 678 19.25 12.14 -2.04
C LEU A 678 19.05 11.36 -0.72
N GLN A 679 18.29 11.89 0.23
CA GLN A 679 17.77 11.06 1.32
C GLN A 679 16.31 10.66 1.00
N GLY A 680 16.08 9.44 0.50
CA GLY A 680 14.73 8.86 0.36
C GLY A 680 14.46 7.94 -0.84
N ASN A 681 13.21 7.42 -0.92
CA ASN A 681 12.67 6.47 -1.92
C ASN A 681 12.49 7.04 -3.35
N GLY A 682 13.51 7.67 -3.94
CA GLY A 682 13.45 8.28 -5.28
C GLY A 682 14.60 7.86 -6.22
N ILE A 683 14.63 8.41 -7.44
CA ILE A 683 15.74 8.17 -8.39
C ILE A 683 17.05 8.70 -7.81
N HIS A 684 18.03 7.81 -7.67
CA HIS A 684 19.37 8.11 -7.21
C HIS A 684 20.37 7.97 -8.36
N ALA A 685 20.73 9.08 -9.01
CA ALA A 685 21.78 9.11 -10.02
C ALA A 685 22.60 10.39 -9.88
N ALA A 686 23.90 10.25 -9.62
CA ALA A 686 24.82 11.35 -9.30
C ALA A 686 26.19 11.15 -9.98
N GLY A 687 27.08 12.14 -9.82
CA GLY A 687 28.38 12.19 -10.49
C GLY A 687 28.33 12.83 -11.87
N GLU A 688 29.26 12.46 -12.74
CA GLU A 688 29.24 12.79 -14.17
C GLU A 688 28.04 12.10 -14.84
N LEU A 689 27.35 12.81 -15.73
CA LEU A 689 26.19 12.29 -16.46
C LEU A 689 26.46 12.37 -17.96
N VAL A 690 26.30 11.25 -18.68
CA VAL A 690 26.51 11.19 -20.13
C VAL A 690 25.23 10.67 -20.80
N HIS A 691 24.62 11.52 -21.62
CA HIS A 691 23.39 11.20 -22.35
C HIS A 691 23.73 10.47 -23.66
N SER A 692 23.24 9.24 -23.81
CA SER A 692 23.30 8.52 -25.08
C SER A 692 22.22 9.00 -26.05
N THR A 693 22.44 8.72 -27.33
CA THR A 693 21.47 8.96 -28.39
C THR A 693 20.17 8.20 -28.10
N ARG A 694 19.03 8.89 -28.25
CA ARG A 694 17.71 8.30 -27.99
C ARG A 694 17.40 7.24 -29.04
N GLN A 695 17.02 6.04 -28.58
CA GLN A 695 16.57 4.95 -29.43
C GLN A 695 15.04 4.94 -29.53
N ARG A 696 14.50 4.12 -30.45
CA ARG A 696 13.06 4.05 -30.70
C ARG A 696 12.25 3.71 -29.43
N ASN A 697 12.73 2.75 -28.63
CA ASN A 697 12.02 2.20 -27.48
C ASN A 697 12.64 2.57 -26.13
N GLY A 698 13.58 3.52 -26.10
CA GLY A 698 14.13 3.99 -24.84
C GLY A 698 15.34 4.91 -24.95
N GLN A 699 15.88 5.23 -23.79
CA GLN A 699 17.02 6.13 -23.62
C GLN A 699 17.88 5.65 -22.45
N VAL A 700 19.20 5.80 -22.58
CA VAL A 700 20.18 5.51 -21.52
C VAL A 700 20.91 6.80 -21.16
N VAL A 701 21.08 7.04 -19.86
CA VAL A 701 21.91 8.12 -19.33
C VAL A 701 22.89 7.50 -18.34
N TRP A 702 24.17 7.51 -18.67
CA TRP A 702 25.22 6.99 -17.81
C TRP A 702 25.44 7.91 -16.62
N CYS A 703 25.70 7.35 -15.44
CA CYS A 703 25.94 8.10 -14.23
C CYS A 703 27.12 7.54 -13.44
N GLY A 704 27.91 8.44 -12.83
CA GLY A 704 29.09 8.05 -12.05
C GLY A 704 28.77 7.26 -10.78
N SER A 705 27.56 7.41 -10.22
CA SER A 705 27.10 6.64 -9.05
C SER A 705 25.58 6.55 -9.02
N GLY A 706 25.06 5.42 -8.52
CA GLY A 706 23.63 5.14 -8.49
C GLY A 706 23.10 4.63 -9.83
N GLY A 707 21.79 4.73 -10.03
CA GLY A 707 21.09 4.40 -11.27
C GLY A 707 19.58 4.37 -11.05
N ALA A 708 18.82 4.15 -12.11
CA ALA A 708 17.38 3.95 -12.03
C ALA A 708 16.78 3.34 -13.28
N LEU A 709 15.65 2.64 -13.08
CA LEU A 709 14.75 2.23 -14.16
C LEU A 709 13.55 3.17 -14.21
N LEU A 710 13.29 3.73 -15.39
CA LEU A 710 12.15 4.59 -15.67
C LEU A 710 11.21 3.91 -16.68
N ALA A 711 9.91 4.14 -16.51
CA ALA A 711 8.86 3.77 -17.45
C ALA A 711 8.17 5.06 -17.92
N ASP A 712 8.31 5.38 -19.20
CA ASP A 712 7.83 6.65 -19.78
C ASP A 712 8.27 7.88 -18.96
N GLY A 713 9.52 7.86 -18.49
CA GLY A 713 10.13 8.95 -17.73
C GLY A 713 9.89 8.91 -16.22
N LEU A 714 8.97 8.07 -15.74
CA LEU A 714 8.63 7.94 -14.32
C LEU A 714 9.36 6.78 -13.65
N PHE A 715 9.81 6.99 -12.43
CA PHE A 715 10.53 6.01 -11.64
C PHE A 715 9.68 4.78 -11.31
N VAL A 716 10.33 3.61 -11.42
CA VAL A 716 9.83 2.32 -10.96
C VAL A 716 10.57 1.95 -9.68
N THR A 717 9.86 1.98 -8.56
CA THR A 717 10.39 1.87 -7.19
C THR A 717 10.82 0.46 -6.82
N LYS A 718 10.17 -0.57 -7.36
CA LYS A 718 10.56 -1.97 -7.16
C LYS A 718 10.55 -2.70 -8.50
N THR A 719 11.66 -3.35 -8.80
CA THR A 719 11.86 -4.10 -10.03
C THR A 719 12.74 -5.31 -9.72
N PRO A 720 12.48 -6.49 -10.30
CA PRO A 720 13.41 -7.63 -10.25
C PRO A 720 14.78 -7.29 -10.86
N THR A 721 14.80 -6.37 -11.83
CA THR A 721 16.01 -5.89 -12.51
C THR A 721 16.47 -4.59 -11.85
N THR A 722 17.54 -4.65 -11.05
CA THR A 722 18.24 -3.46 -10.54
C THR A 722 19.11 -2.85 -11.63
N VAL A 723 19.17 -1.51 -11.67
CA VAL A 723 19.97 -0.78 -12.67
C VAL A 723 20.82 0.26 -11.94
N THR A 724 22.12 0.02 -11.93
CA THR A 724 23.17 0.91 -11.42
C THR A 724 24.18 1.22 -12.52
N GLY A 725 24.91 2.32 -12.38
CA GLY A 725 25.77 2.88 -13.42
C GLY A 725 25.00 3.65 -14.51
N ALA A 726 23.69 3.44 -14.64
CA ALA A 726 22.87 4.12 -15.64
C ALA A 726 21.44 4.41 -15.15
N VAL A 727 20.83 5.43 -15.75
CA VAL A 727 19.39 5.65 -15.77
C VAL A 727 18.86 5.16 -17.10
N VAL A 728 18.02 4.13 -17.08
CA VAL A 728 17.44 3.50 -18.27
C VAL A 728 15.95 3.83 -18.32
N ASN A 729 15.53 4.53 -19.37
CA ASN A 729 14.13 4.88 -19.59
C ASN A 729 13.53 3.99 -20.69
N LEU A 730 12.65 3.08 -20.31
CA LEU A 730 11.88 2.24 -21.22
C LEU A 730 10.64 3.01 -21.68
N THR A 731 10.41 3.04 -22.99
CA THR A 731 9.30 3.76 -23.61
C THR A 731 8.58 2.89 -24.65
N ARG A 732 7.35 3.27 -25.03
CA ARG A 732 6.56 2.58 -26.07
C ARG A 732 6.35 1.09 -25.75
N ASP A 733 6.65 0.21 -26.72
CA ASP A 733 6.47 -1.24 -26.63
C ASP A 733 7.27 -1.89 -25.49
N TRP A 734 8.31 -1.21 -24.98
CA TRP A 734 9.21 -1.78 -23.97
C TRP A 734 8.80 -1.43 -22.53
N VAL A 735 7.83 -0.54 -22.34
CA VAL A 735 7.28 -0.21 -21.01
C VAL A 735 6.75 -1.48 -20.34
N PRO A 736 7.19 -1.82 -19.11
CA PRO A 736 6.70 -2.99 -18.40
C PRO A 736 5.23 -2.87 -18.04
N SER A 737 4.59 -4.01 -17.78
CA SER A 737 3.35 -3.97 -17.01
C SER A 737 3.65 -3.53 -15.59
N LEU A 738 2.85 -2.62 -15.04
CA LEU A 738 3.03 -2.12 -13.69
C LEU A 738 1.90 -2.60 -12.77
N THR A 739 2.17 -2.63 -11.46
CA THR A 739 1.15 -2.78 -10.41
C THR A 739 0.07 -1.68 -10.49
N VAL A 740 -1.06 -1.86 -9.79
CA VAL A 740 -2.19 -0.91 -9.82
C VAL A 740 -1.78 0.49 -9.36
N ASP A 741 -0.91 0.58 -8.34
CA ASP A 741 -0.31 1.82 -7.85
C ASP A 741 0.80 2.37 -8.77
N ARG A 742 1.11 1.69 -9.87
CA ARG A 742 2.12 2.03 -10.89
C ARG A 742 3.54 2.21 -10.34
N THR A 743 3.85 1.63 -9.19
CA THR A 743 5.16 1.79 -8.55
C THR A 743 6.12 0.64 -8.84
N GLN A 744 5.64 -0.52 -9.28
CA GLN A 744 6.45 -1.74 -9.42
C GLN A 744 6.25 -2.38 -10.79
N ALA A 745 7.33 -2.89 -11.38
CA ALA A 745 7.27 -3.66 -12.63
C ALA A 745 6.83 -5.11 -12.38
N LEU A 746 5.87 -5.57 -13.18
CA LEU A 746 5.39 -6.93 -13.27
C LEU A 746 6.15 -7.64 -14.39
N GLY A 747 6.94 -8.64 -14.04
CA GLY A 747 7.78 -9.40 -14.97
C GLY A 747 9.22 -8.88 -15.07
N ASN A 748 10.08 -9.70 -15.68
CA ASN A 748 11.49 -9.40 -15.89
C ASN A 748 11.67 -8.52 -17.14
N VAL A 749 12.46 -7.44 -17.04
CA VAL A 749 12.77 -6.52 -18.14
C VAL A 749 14.26 -6.51 -18.53
N SER A 750 15.07 -7.37 -17.94
CA SER A 750 16.52 -7.40 -18.12
C SER A 750 16.93 -7.47 -19.60
N ASP A 751 16.28 -8.29 -20.42
CA ASP A 751 16.62 -8.39 -21.86
C ASP A 751 16.45 -7.06 -22.60
N ARG A 752 15.39 -6.31 -22.29
CA ARG A 752 15.10 -5.00 -22.89
C ARG A 752 16.10 -3.96 -22.41
N VAL A 753 16.42 -3.97 -21.11
CA VAL A 753 17.43 -3.09 -20.51
C VAL A 753 18.81 -3.36 -21.14
N ASN A 754 19.22 -4.63 -21.17
CA ASN A 754 20.51 -5.08 -21.70
C ASN A 754 20.67 -4.71 -23.18
N ALA A 755 19.60 -4.81 -23.98
CA ALA A 755 19.62 -4.37 -25.38
C ALA A 755 19.89 -2.85 -25.52
N LEU A 756 19.19 -1.99 -24.77
CA LEU A 756 19.44 -0.54 -24.81
C LEU A 756 20.86 -0.20 -24.34
N VAL A 757 21.29 -0.80 -23.23
CA VAL A 757 22.59 -0.57 -22.59
C VAL A 757 23.72 -1.01 -23.52
N THR A 758 23.57 -2.11 -24.27
CA THR A 758 24.59 -2.60 -25.22
C THR A 758 24.88 -1.59 -26.34
N GLU A 759 23.83 -1.05 -26.96
CA GLU A 759 23.98 -0.03 -28.00
C GLU A 759 24.56 1.28 -27.41
N ALA A 760 24.05 1.71 -26.25
CA ALA A 760 24.52 2.90 -25.56
C ALA A 760 25.99 2.80 -25.06
N ALA A 761 26.46 1.61 -24.70
CA ALA A 761 27.82 1.39 -24.19
C ALA A 761 28.87 1.60 -25.30
N SER A 762 28.56 1.14 -26.51
CA SER A 762 29.42 1.35 -27.68
C SER A 762 29.56 2.84 -28.00
N GLU A 763 28.46 3.60 -27.92
CA GLU A 763 28.45 5.05 -28.07
C GLU A 763 29.27 5.74 -26.97
N LEU A 764 29.08 5.36 -25.70
CA LEU A 764 29.79 5.91 -24.55
C LEU A 764 31.31 5.82 -24.73
N ILE A 765 31.82 4.65 -25.14
CA ILE A 765 33.26 4.43 -25.31
C ILE A 765 33.82 5.27 -26.46
N SER A 766 33.07 5.42 -27.55
CA SER A 766 33.51 6.22 -28.69
C SER A 766 33.51 7.72 -28.41
N THR A 767 32.57 8.22 -27.61
CA THR A 767 32.35 9.65 -27.37
C THR A 767 33.03 10.17 -26.11
N ASN A 768 33.00 9.37 -25.03
CA ASN A 768 33.45 9.75 -23.69
C ASN A 768 34.25 8.62 -23.01
N PRO A 769 35.38 8.15 -23.59
CA PRO A 769 36.14 7.01 -23.06
C PRO A 769 36.71 7.23 -21.66
N ARG A 770 36.85 8.48 -21.21
CA ARG A 770 37.38 8.84 -19.88
C ARG A 770 36.38 8.65 -18.74
N PHE A 771 35.10 8.49 -19.06
CA PHE A 771 34.05 8.23 -18.07
C PHE A 771 34.26 6.88 -17.36
N LEU A 772 34.75 5.89 -18.11
CA LEU A 772 34.95 4.54 -17.58
C LEU A 772 36.26 4.41 -16.82
N SER A 773 36.17 3.79 -15.64
CA SER A 773 37.30 3.43 -14.78
C SER A 773 37.06 2.05 -14.18
N PHE A 774 38.12 1.41 -13.68
CA PHE A 774 38.02 0.14 -12.96
C PHE A 774 37.09 0.28 -11.74
N ASP A 775 37.24 1.37 -10.98
CA ASP A 775 36.46 1.62 -9.76
C ASP A 775 34.96 1.80 -10.05
N TRP A 776 34.63 2.45 -11.17
CA TRP A 776 33.24 2.57 -11.61
C TRP A 776 32.64 1.20 -11.94
N ILE A 777 33.34 0.36 -12.71
CA ILE A 777 32.85 -0.99 -13.05
C ILE A 777 32.66 -1.84 -11.79
N ASN A 778 33.60 -1.76 -10.84
CA ASN A 778 33.50 -2.45 -9.56
C ASN A 778 32.34 -1.95 -8.70
N SER A 779 31.99 -0.67 -8.77
CA SER A 779 30.82 -0.15 -8.05
C SER A 779 29.49 -0.63 -8.66
N VAL A 780 29.46 -0.86 -9.98
CA VAL A 780 28.25 -1.26 -10.72
C VAL A 780 28.00 -2.77 -10.65
N VAL A 781 29.04 -3.60 -10.71
CA VAL A 781 28.89 -5.07 -10.78
C VAL A 781 28.15 -5.66 -9.57
N LEU A 782 28.22 -5.01 -8.40
CA LEU A 782 27.56 -5.47 -7.18
C LEU A 782 26.03 -5.50 -7.32
N ASP A 783 25.46 -4.45 -7.92
CA ASP A 783 24.00 -4.30 -8.05
C ASP A 783 23.51 -4.56 -9.48
N SER A 784 24.39 -4.50 -10.49
CA SER A 784 24.05 -4.64 -11.91
C SER A 784 25.17 -5.33 -12.72
N PRO A 785 25.40 -6.64 -12.49
CA PRO A 785 26.46 -7.38 -13.16
C PRO A 785 26.32 -7.39 -14.69
N ASP A 786 25.09 -7.40 -15.22
CA ASP A 786 24.83 -7.30 -16.66
C ASP A 786 25.35 -6.00 -17.27
N VAL A 787 25.08 -4.87 -16.63
CA VAL A 787 25.53 -3.55 -17.11
C VAL A 787 27.06 -3.48 -17.10
N ALA A 788 27.68 -3.97 -16.02
CA ALA A 788 29.14 -4.02 -15.88
C ALA A 788 29.80 -4.91 -16.97
N ASP A 789 29.23 -6.09 -17.23
CA ASP A 789 29.70 -7.00 -18.27
C ASP A 789 29.56 -6.39 -19.66
N ILE A 790 28.40 -5.83 -19.99
CA ILE A 790 28.13 -5.20 -21.30
C ILE A 790 29.13 -4.08 -21.58
N VAL A 791 29.36 -3.21 -20.60
CA VAL A 791 30.33 -2.10 -20.72
C VAL A 791 31.75 -2.63 -20.86
N THR A 792 32.11 -3.69 -20.12
CA THR A 792 33.43 -4.33 -20.23
C THR A 792 33.63 -4.96 -21.61
N VAL A 793 32.65 -5.69 -22.13
CA VAL A 793 32.69 -6.28 -23.49
C VAL A 793 32.88 -5.18 -24.54
N ALA A 794 32.16 -4.07 -24.43
CA ALA A 794 32.31 -2.95 -25.34
C ALA A 794 33.72 -2.32 -25.24
N ALA A 795 34.30 -2.24 -24.03
CA ALA A 795 35.66 -1.75 -23.80
C ALA A 795 36.73 -2.68 -24.39
N VAL A 796 36.57 -3.99 -24.22
CA VAL A 796 37.41 -5.06 -24.81
C VAL A 796 37.41 -4.93 -26.34
N ASN A 797 36.22 -4.85 -26.96
CA ASN A 797 36.07 -4.74 -28.41
C ASN A 797 36.72 -3.47 -28.98
N SER A 798 36.74 -2.40 -28.19
CA SER A 798 37.35 -1.11 -28.55
C SER A 798 38.82 -0.99 -28.12
N ARG A 799 39.39 -2.01 -27.46
CA ARG A 799 40.73 -2.02 -26.85
C ARG A 799 40.98 -0.82 -25.92
N LEU A 800 39.98 -0.45 -25.13
CA LEU A 800 40.06 0.67 -24.21
C LEU A 800 40.75 0.24 -22.91
N GLY A 801 41.84 0.92 -22.53
CA GLY A 801 42.45 0.72 -21.21
C GLY A 801 41.62 1.37 -20.09
N LEU A 802 41.39 0.66 -18.99
CA LEU A 802 40.68 1.18 -17.82
C LEU A 802 41.67 1.74 -16.80
N ARG A 803 41.43 2.98 -16.37
CA ARG A 803 42.24 3.63 -15.33
C ARG A 803 41.83 3.15 -13.94
N SER A 804 42.82 2.96 -13.07
CA SER A 804 42.66 2.77 -11.64
C SER A 804 43.82 3.44 -10.87
N ASP A 805 43.70 3.53 -9.55
CA ASP A 805 44.77 4.02 -8.66
C ASP A 805 46.02 3.12 -8.64
N TRP A 806 45.91 1.90 -9.20
CA TRP A 806 46.97 0.90 -9.25
C TRP A 806 47.54 0.64 -10.64
N GLY A 807 46.98 1.26 -11.69
CA GLY A 807 47.54 1.21 -13.03
C GLY A 807 46.49 1.44 -14.12
N ASN A 808 46.90 1.19 -15.37
CA ASN A 808 45.97 1.15 -16.49
C ASN A 808 45.81 -0.32 -16.92
N LEU A 809 44.61 -0.87 -16.77
CA LEU A 809 44.28 -2.24 -17.10
C LEU A 809 43.99 -2.36 -18.60
N ASP A 810 44.74 -3.20 -19.31
CA ASP A 810 44.45 -3.50 -20.72
C ASP A 810 43.26 -4.46 -20.81
N THR A 811 42.09 -3.93 -21.13
CA THR A 811 40.87 -4.74 -21.23
C THR A 811 40.93 -5.75 -22.36
N ALA A 812 41.69 -5.49 -23.44
CA ALA A 812 41.75 -6.41 -24.58
C ALA A 812 42.39 -7.76 -24.22
N THR A 813 43.28 -7.77 -23.23
CA THR A 813 43.99 -8.98 -22.76
C THR A 813 43.50 -9.45 -21.40
N ALA A 814 43.25 -8.55 -20.46
CA ALA A 814 42.85 -8.92 -19.10
C ALA A 814 41.34 -8.87 -18.84
N GLY A 815 40.59 -8.11 -19.63
CA GLY A 815 39.20 -7.77 -19.32
C GLY A 815 39.12 -6.95 -18.04
N CYS A 816 38.14 -7.27 -17.17
CA CYS A 816 38.00 -6.65 -15.85
C CYS A 816 37.48 -7.68 -14.84
N LEU A 817 38.27 -8.02 -13.82
CA LEU A 817 37.83 -8.84 -12.69
C LEU A 817 38.02 -8.03 -11.39
N THR A 818 37.00 -7.98 -10.53
CA THR A 818 37.03 -7.17 -9.30
C THR A 818 38.23 -7.50 -8.40
N ALA A 819 38.63 -8.77 -8.34
CA ALA A 819 39.77 -9.24 -7.55
C ALA A 819 41.15 -8.85 -8.12
N ASP A 820 41.24 -8.31 -9.35
CA ASP A 820 42.53 -8.03 -10.01
C ASP A 820 43.41 -7.06 -9.21
N GLU A 821 42.81 -6.11 -8.47
CA GLU A 821 43.57 -5.20 -7.61
C GLU A 821 44.47 -5.96 -6.62
N THR A 822 43.94 -7.03 -6.03
CA THR A 822 44.66 -7.84 -5.04
C THR A 822 45.81 -8.63 -5.66
N LEU A 823 45.72 -8.97 -6.95
CA LEU A 823 46.78 -9.66 -7.69
C LEU A 823 47.85 -8.68 -8.17
N VAL A 824 47.51 -7.41 -8.44
CA VAL A 824 48.48 -6.40 -8.89
C VAL A 824 49.21 -5.73 -7.73
N ARG A 825 48.55 -5.52 -6.59
CA ARG A 825 49.12 -4.97 -5.33
C ARG A 825 48.79 -5.86 -4.12
N PRO A 826 49.44 -7.02 -3.96
CA PRO A 826 49.17 -7.92 -2.83
C PRO A 826 49.65 -7.30 -1.51
N LYS A 827 48.72 -6.93 -0.60
CA LYS A 827 49.06 -6.55 0.80
C LYS A 827 49.44 -7.77 1.63
N GLU A 828 48.67 -8.86 1.52
CA GLU A 828 48.90 -10.18 2.11
C GLU A 828 48.51 -11.24 1.07
N PHE A 829 49.49 -12.00 0.57
CA PHE A 829 49.29 -12.86 -0.59
C PHE A 829 48.44 -14.11 -0.29
N GLU A 830 48.56 -14.69 0.91
CA GLU A 830 47.81 -15.90 1.31
C GLU A 830 46.30 -15.65 1.20
N HIS A 831 45.79 -14.54 1.73
CA HIS A 831 44.38 -14.17 1.61
C HIS A 831 43.91 -13.90 0.17
N ALA A 832 44.79 -13.45 -0.73
CA ALA A 832 44.43 -13.08 -2.10
C ALA A 832 44.25 -14.26 -3.07
N ILE A 833 44.78 -15.44 -2.73
CA ILE A 833 44.71 -16.64 -3.59
C ILE A 833 43.99 -17.83 -2.95
N ILE A 834 43.61 -17.73 -1.67
CA ILE A 834 42.79 -18.74 -1.00
C ILE A 834 41.44 -18.84 -1.73
N GLY A 835 41.05 -20.06 -2.11
CA GLY A 835 39.79 -20.34 -2.80
C GLY A 835 39.81 -20.22 -4.33
N ILE A 836 40.80 -19.55 -4.94
CA ILE A 836 40.89 -19.45 -6.42
C ILE A 836 41.50 -20.75 -6.98
N PRO A 837 40.89 -21.43 -7.98
CA PRO A 837 41.49 -22.61 -8.59
C PRO A 837 42.81 -22.32 -9.33
N ASN A 838 43.73 -23.29 -9.37
CA ASN A 838 45.09 -23.07 -9.91
C ASN A 838 45.08 -22.63 -11.40
N TRP A 839 44.14 -23.12 -12.22
CA TRP A 839 44.04 -22.72 -13.63
C TRP A 839 43.47 -21.30 -13.81
N ILE A 840 42.59 -20.85 -12.90
CA ILE A 840 42.07 -19.47 -12.87
C ILE A 840 43.17 -18.50 -12.42
N LEU A 841 43.97 -18.88 -11.41
CA LEU A 841 45.13 -18.10 -11.00
C LEU A 841 46.14 -17.97 -12.15
N LEU A 842 46.46 -19.08 -12.83
CA LEU A 842 47.33 -19.08 -14.01
C LEU A 842 46.76 -18.21 -15.14
N TRP A 843 45.45 -18.27 -15.39
CA TRP A 843 44.75 -17.41 -16.35
C TRP A 843 44.93 -15.92 -16.03
N ARG A 844 44.69 -15.50 -14.78
CA ARG A 844 44.88 -14.09 -14.38
C ARG A 844 46.33 -13.65 -14.46
N LEU A 845 47.30 -14.50 -14.11
CA LEU A 845 48.73 -14.19 -14.23
C LEU A 845 49.15 -14.01 -15.70
N LEU A 846 48.66 -14.84 -16.61
CA LEU A 846 48.90 -14.70 -18.05
C LEU A 846 48.36 -13.38 -18.60
N SER A 847 47.21 -12.91 -18.09
CA SER A 847 46.59 -11.65 -18.48
C SER A 847 47.27 -10.42 -17.88
N LEU A 848 47.66 -10.45 -16.60
CA LEU A 848 48.10 -9.26 -15.85
C LEU A 848 49.63 -9.14 -15.72
N ARG A 849 50.33 -10.27 -15.60
CA ARG A 849 51.77 -10.35 -15.30
C ARG A 849 52.46 -11.46 -16.12
N PRO A 850 52.34 -11.44 -17.46
CA PRO A 850 52.86 -12.51 -18.30
C PRO A 850 54.38 -12.70 -18.18
N HIS A 851 55.13 -11.68 -17.75
CA HIS A 851 56.58 -11.77 -17.53
C HIS A 851 56.98 -12.77 -16.44
N LEU A 852 56.12 -13.02 -15.45
CA LEU A 852 56.38 -14.02 -14.40
C LEU A 852 56.42 -15.45 -14.95
N LEU A 853 55.82 -15.68 -16.11
CA LEU A 853 55.65 -16.99 -16.75
C LEU A 853 56.46 -17.14 -18.05
N ALA A 854 57.21 -16.11 -18.45
CA ALA A 854 57.84 -16.03 -19.76
C ALA A 854 58.84 -17.15 -20.07
N GLU A 855 59.51 -17.68 -19.04
CA GLU A 855 60.50 -18.76 -19.18
C GLU A 855 59.90 -20.15 -18.99
N SER A 856 58.75 -20.26 -18.32
CA SER A 856 58.09 -21.53 -17.99
C SER A 856 57.04 -21.95 -19.02
N ILE A 857 56.78 -21.12 -20.04
CA ILE A 857 55.80 -21.39 -21.11
C ILE A 857 56.49 -21.19 -22.45
N ASN A 858 56.50 -22.22 -23.31
CA ASN A 858 56.94 -22.09 -24.69
C ASN A 858 56.05 -21.04 -25.39
N SER A 859 56.66 -19.89 -25.69
CA SER A 859 56.03 -18.63 -26.10
C SER A 859 55.35 -18.71 -27.48
N GLY A 860 54.22 -19.42 -27.55
CA GLY A 860 53.29 -19.42 -28.68
C GLY A 860 51.93 -18.87 -28.24
N GLN A 861 51.79 -17.54 -28.24
CA GLN A 861 50.55 -16.75 -28.31
C GLN A 861 49.22 -17.47 -27.94
N ALA A 862 49.03 -17.87 -26.69
CA ALA A 862 47.69 -18.20 -26.22
C ALA A 862 46.95 -16.89 -25.90
N THR A 863 46.11 -16.41 -26.81
CA THR A 863 45.14 -15.35 -26.51
C THR A 863 44.16 -15.87 -25.46
N VAL A 864 44.42 -15.51 -24.20
CA VAL A 864 43.55 -15.82 -23.07
C VAL A 864 42.25 -15.04 -23.15
N LEU A 865 41.17 -15.62 -22.62
CA LEU A 865 39.86 -14.97 -22.61
C LEU A 865 39.89 -13.73 -21.69
N PRO A 866 39.39 -12.56 -22.12
CA PRO A 866 39.19 -11.42 -21.22
C PRO A 866 38.16 -11.74 -20.13
N ALA A 867 38.47 -11.37 -18.88
CA ALA A 867 37.53 -11.55 -17.78
C ALA A 867 36.35 -10.57 -17.88
N LEU A 868 35.19 -11.02 -17.43
CA LEU A 868 34.03 -10.20 -17.19
C LEU A 868 33.89 -9.91 -15.69
N PRO A 869 33.38 -8.74 -15.28
CA PRO A 869 33.17 -8.41 -13.88
C PRO A 869 32.36 -9.48 -13.12
N SER A 870 31.34 -10.05 -13.76
CA SER A 870 30.51 -11.12 -13.16
C SER A 870 31.25 -12.45 -12.91
N ASP A 871 32.42 -12.67 -13.53
CA ASP A 871 33.22 -13.88 -13.32
C ASP A 871 33.69 -14.02 -11.87
N ALA A 872 33.80 -12.91 -11.13
CA ALA A 872 34.20 -12.93 -9.72
C ALA A 872 33.20 -13.71 -8.85
N ALA A 873 31.89 -13.50 -9.10
CA ALA A 873 30.83 -14.20 -8.37
C ALA A 873 30.80 -15.69 -8.71
N LEU A 874 31.08 -16.05 -9.97
CA LEU A 874 31.24 -17.44 -10.41
C LEU A 874 32.40 -18.12 -9.68
N ILE A 875 33.57 -17.46 -9.63
CA ILE A 875 34.77 -18.01 -8.97
C ILE A 875 34.55 -18.20 -7.46
N GLU A 876 33.84 -17.27 -6.82
CA GLU A 876 33.54 -17.33 -5.38
C GLU A 876 32.53 -18.44 -5.02
N LYS A 877 31.52 -18.65 -5.87
CA LYS A 877 30.39 -19.54 -5.59
C LYS A 877 30.60 -20.98 -6.06
N LEU A 878 31.39 -21.21 -7.12
CA LEU A 878 31.71 -22.55 -7.62
C LEU A 878 32.87 -23.14 -6.84
N ARG A 879 32.54 -23.84 -5.74
CA ARG A 879 33.50 -24.32 -4.75
C ARG A 879 33.99 -25.74 -5.04
N THR A 880 33.28 -26.48 -5.88
CA THR A 880 33.65 -27.83 -6.29
C THR A 880 34.06 -27.89 -7.77
N ASP A 881 34.84 -28.90 -8.10
CA ASP A 881 35.23 -29.20 -9.47
C ASP A 881 35.33 -30.73 -9.65
N PRO A 882 34.37 -31.37 -10.34
CA PRO A 882 33.25 -30.76 -11.07
C PRO A 882 32.27 -29.95 -10.18
N ALA A 883 31.80 -28.82 -10.71
CA ALA A 883 30.76 -28.01 -10.12
C ALA A 883 29.39 -28.69 -10.29
N HIS A 884 28.59 -28.67 -9.23
CA HIS A 884 27.27 -29.29 -9.24
C HIS A 884 26.18 -28.33 -9.75
N VAL A 885 25.10 -28.89 -10.31
CA VAL A 885 23.96 -28.11 -10.85
C VAL A 885 23.34 -27.17 -9.80
N GLY A 886 23.33 -27.57 -8.52
CA GLY A 886 22.86 -26.72 -7.43
C GLY A 886 23.66 -25.42 -7.26
N GLU A 887 24.99 -25.47 -7.43
CA GLU A 887 25.86 -24.28 -7.36
C GLU A 887 25.62 -23.34 -8.54
N ILE A 888 25.34 -23.91 -9.73
CA ILE A 888 24.98 -23.15 -10.93
C ILE A 888 23.64 -22.41 -10.72
N LEU A 889 22.63 -23.09 -10.19
CA LEU A 889 21.31 -22.48 -9.96
C LEU A 889 21.36 -21.40 -8.87
N GLU A 890 22.12 -21.62 -7.79
CA GLU A 890 22.33 -20.59 -6.76
C GLU A 890 23.08 -19.37 -7.31
N THR A 891 24.11 -19.61 -8.14
CA THR A 891 24.87 -18.54 -8.77
C THR A 891 24.00 -17.74 -9.73
N ALA A 892 23.17 -18.43 -10.52
CA ALA A 892 22.20 -17.83 -11.43
C ALA A 892 21.17 -16.95 -10.70
N ASP A 893 20.60 -17.42 -9.59
CA ASP A 893 19.68 -16.64 -8.76
C ASP A 893 20.37 -15.40 -8.17
N SER A 894 21.58 -15.58 -7.62
CA SER A 894 22.32 -14.46 -7.03
C SER A 894 22.70 -13.36 -8.02
N LEU A 895 22.89 -13.73 -9.29
CA LEU A 895 23.20 -12.81 -10.38
C LEU A 895 21.95 -12.37 -11.16
N GLY A 896 20.76 -12.90 -10.86
CA GLY A 896 19.53 -12.65 -11.60
C GLY A 896 19.58 -13.13 -13.06
N ARG A 897 20.35 -14.18 -13.35
CA ARG A 897 20.66 -14.68 -14.71
C ARG A 897 20.03 -16.04 -14.99
N ASN A 898 19.95 -16.39 -16.27
CA ASN A 898 19.56 -17.72 -16.71
C ASN A 898 20.65 -18.75 -16.32
N ALA A 899 20.23 -19.88 -15.74
CA ALA A 899 21.14 -20.90 -15.24
C ALA A 899 22.00 -21.55 -16.33
N ARG A 900 21.47 -21.68 -17.55
CA ARG A 900 22.23 -22.17 -18.70
C ARG A 900 23.35 -21.21 -19.08
N ALA A 901 23.09 -19.90 -19.07
CA ALA A 901 24.12 -18.90 -19.35
C ALA A 901 25.26 -18.93 -18.32
N ILE A 902 24.93 -19.15 -17.03
CA ILE A 902 25.92 -19.35 -15.96
C ILE A 902 26.72 -20.64 -16.18
N ALA A 903 26.07 -21.75 -16.51
CA ALA A 903 26.74 -23.01 -16.82
C ALA A 903 27.71 -22.88 -18.02
N ASP A 904 27.24 -22.29 -19.12
CA ASP A 904 28.06 -22.09 -20.32
C ASP A 904 29.26 -21.18 -20.01
N ARG A 905 29.05 -20.12 -19.19
CA ARG A 905 30.16 -19.25 -18.76
C ARG A 905 31.15 -19.99 -17.86
N ALA A 906 30.69 -20.78 -16.90
CA ALA A 906 31.56 -21.59 -16.03
C ALA A 906 32.40 -22.61 -16.82
N ILE A 907 31.80 -23.28 -17.81
CA ILE A 907 32.52 -24.18 -18.74
C ILE A 907 33.58 -23.40 -19.52
N THR A 908 33.24 -22.21 -20.01
CA THR A 908 34.19 -21.32 -20.70
C THR A 908 35.35 -20.92 -19.78
N LEU A 909 35.10 -20.77 -18.47
CA LEU A 909 36.13 -20.52 -17.45
C LEU A 909 36.94 -21.77 -17.06
N GLY A 910 36.67 -22.93 -17.68
CA GLY A 910 37.41 -24.17 -17.47
C GLY A 910 36.90 -25.04 -16.33
N TYR A 911 35.73 -24.72 -15.73
CA TYR A 911 35.07 -25.61 -14.76
C TYR A 911 34.46 -26.82 -15.47
N GLN A 912 34.52 -27.98 -14.83
CA GLN A 912 33.71 -29.13 -15.22
C GLN A 912 32.36 -29.04 -14.52
N ILE A 913 31.26 -29.44 -15.16
CA ILE A 913 29.92 -29.41 -14.55
C ILE A 913 29.29 -30.79 -14.72
N ASP A 914 28.81 -31.36 -13.61
CA ASP A 914 28.08 -32.63 -13.63
C ASP A 914 26.72 -32.47 -14.29
N ASN A 915 26.39 -33.34 -15.25
CA ASN A 915 25.10 -33.38 -15.97
C ASN A 915 24.67 -32.03 -16.60
N ALA A 916 25.63 -31.23 -17.10
CA ALA A 916 25.37 -29.89 -17.65
C ALA A 916 24.30 -29.88 -18.76
N GLU A 917 24.18 -30.95 -19.53
CA GLU A 917 23.20 -31.13 -20.61
C GLU A 917 21.74 -31.20 -20.13
N LYS A 918 21.51 -31.46 -18.84
CA LYS A 918 20.17 -31.58 -18.26
C LYS A 918 19.62 -30.25 -17.74
N ILE A 919 20.43 -29.20 -17.68
CA ILE A 919 19.96 -27.85 -17.34
C ILE A 919 19.07 -27.34 -18.49
N PRO A 920 17.76 -27.13 -18.28
CA PRO A 920 16.86 -26.67 -19.33
C PRO A 920 17.31 -25.32 -19.90
N LYS A 921 17.12 -25.11 -21.21
CA LYS A 921 17.48 -23.85 -21.87
C LYS A 921 16.73 -22.64 -21.29
N ASP A 922 15.49 -22.87 -20.89
CA ASP A 922 14.58 -21.85 -20.34
C ASP A 922 14.45 -21.96 -18.82
N ALA A 923 15.45 -22.52 -18.13
CA ALA A 923 15.47 -22.60 -16.67
C ALA A 923 15.62 -21.18 -16.07
N GLU A 924 14.49 -20.48 -15.92
CA GLU A 924 14.37 -19.39 -14.96
C GLU A 924 14.53 -19.95 -13.55
N ALA A 925 15.21 -19.21 -12.67
CA ALA A 925 15.37 -19.58 -11.26
C ALA A 925 14.00 -19.61 -10.56
N GLN A 926 13.24 -20.69 -10.73
CA GLN A 926 12.02 -20.92 -9.99
C GLN A 926 12.42 -21.12 -8.52
N SER A 927 11.93 -20.26 -7.64
CA SER A 927 12.23 -20.25 -6.20
C SER A 927 12.02 -21.60 -5.49
N MET A 928 11.27 -22.51 -6.11
CA MET A 928 10.94 -23.84 -5.61
C MET A 928 12.09 -24.85 -5.75
N ASP A 929 12.75 -24.90 -6.91
CA ASP A 929 13.84 -25.87 -7.18
C ASP A 929 15.08 -25.55 -6.33
N ARG A 930 15.26 -24.27 -5.97
CA ARG A 930 16.28 -23.81 -5.00
C ARG A 930 16.12 -24.47 -3.63
N ILE A 931 14.89 -24.58 -3.14
CA ILE A 931 14.61 -25.19 -1.83
C ILE A 931 14.85 -26.70 -1.92
N ILE A 932 14.48 -27.32 -3.03
CA ILE A 932 14.63 -28.75 -3.28
C ILE A 932 16.10 -29.17 -3.39
N LEU A 933 16.96 -28.32 -3.96
CA LEU A 933 18.37 -28.63 -4.25
C LEU A 933 19.35 -28.13 -3.17
N ASN A 934 18.87 -27.55 -2.06
CA ASN A 934 19.73 -27.02 -1.00
C ASN A 934 20.22 -28.12 -0.01
N LEU A 935 21.11 -28.99 -0.48
CA LEU A 935 21.66 -30.13 0.29
C LEU A 935 22.95 -29.74 1.03
N SER A 936 23.03 -29.99 2.34
CA SER A 936 24.23 -29.75 3.17
C SER A 936 24.65 -31.03 3.93
N ASP A 937 25.94 -31.29 4.08
CA ASP A 937 26.48 -32.39 4.90
C ASP A 937 26.84 -31.95 6.35
N GLU A 938 27.31 -32.89 7.18
CA GLU A 938 27.69 -32.64 8.59
C GLU A 938 28.83 -31.64 8.79
N SER A 939 29.55 -31.30 7.71
CA SER A 939 30.62 -30.29 7.70
C SER A 939 30.18 -28.93 7.15
N GLY A 940 28.89 -28.78 6.80
CA GLY A 940 28.35 -27.59 6.13
C GLY A 940 28.78 -27.48 4.66
N ARG A 941 29.36 -28.54 4.07
CA ARG A 941 29.70 -28.62 2.66
C ARG A 941 28.54 -29.28 1.91
N ARG A 942 28.20 -28.75 0.74
CA ARG A 942 27.08 -29.28 -0.05
C ARG A 942 27.55 -30.49 -0.84
N ASN A 943 27.20 -31.69 -0.38
CA ASN A 943 27.63 -32.94 -1.01
C ASN A 943 26.45 -33.64 -1.69
N PHE A 944 26.46 -33.71 -3.02
CA PHE A 944 25.43 -34.38 -3.84
C PHE A 944 25.84 -35.81 -4.25
N THR A 945 26.97 -36.34 -3.75
CA THR A 945 27.46 -37.70 -4.11
C THR A 945 26.83 -38.82 -3.27
N ALA A 946 26.14 -38.48 -2.18
CA ALA A 946 25.38 -39.43 -1.36
C ALA A 946 23.89 -39.43 -1.77
N MET A 947 23.25 -40.58 -1.65
CA MET A 947 21.81 -40.74 -1.88
C MET A 947 21.02 -39.79 -0.95
N VAL A 948 20.10 -38.98 -1.50
CA VAL A 948 19.37 -37.95 -0.74
C VAL A 948 18.50 -38.60 0.33
N PRO A 949 18.67 -38.25 1.63
CA PRO A 949 17.91 -38.86 2.71
C PRO A 949 16.42 -38.51 2.66
N ARG A 950 15.57 -39.43 3.13
CA ARG A 950 14.10 -39.24 3.19
C ARG A 950 13.69 -37.95 3.92
N GLY A 951 14.41 -37.58 4.99
CA GLY A 951 14.16 -36.36 5.75
C GLY A 951 14.26 -35.06 4.94
N HIS A 952 15.23 -34.99 4.02
CA HIS A 952 15.41 -33.83 3.15
C HIS A 952 14.23 -33.70 2.16
N ILE A 953 13.76 -34.81 1.61
CA ILE A 953 12.62 -34.84 0.68
C ILE A 953 11.36 -34.31 1.36
N LEU A 954 11.09 -34.75 2.60
CA LEU A 954 9.92 -34.30 3.36
C LEU A 954 10.05 -32.82 3.79
N ARG A 955 11.24 -32.36 4.17
CA ARG A 955 11.49 -30.93 4.47
C ARG A 955 11.25 -30.05 3.25
N SER A 956 11.74 -30.49 2.08
CA SER A 956 11.56 -29.79 0.81
C SER A 956 10.08 -29.77 0.40
N SER A 957 9.35 -30.88 0.59
CA SER A 957 7.89 -30.95 0.40
C SER A 957 7.15 -29.95 1.30
N ARG A 958 7.51 -29.86 2.60
CA ARG A 958 6.94 -28.87 3.53
C ARG A 958 7.14 -27.44 3.08
N SER A 959 8.37 -27.13 2.69
CA SER A 959 8.83 -25.75 2.45
C SER A 959 8.34 -25.22 1.11
N THR A 960 8.10 -26.11 0.15
CA THR A 960 7.60 -25.77 -1.20
C THR A 960 6.09 -25.92 -1.35
N GLY A 961 5.45 -26.71 -0.47
CA GLY A 961 4.04 -27.10 -0.61
C GLY A 961 3.79 -28.16 -1.70
N LEU A 962 4.84 -28.71 -2.32
CA LEU A 962 4.74 -29.76 -3.32
C LEU A 962 4.60 -31.15 -2.67
N PRO A 963 3.88 -32.09 -3.29
CA PRO A 963 3.88 -33.48 -2.86
C PRO A 963 5.30 -34.08 -2.88
N ALA A 964 5.63 -34.93 -1.90
CA ALA A 964 6.96 -35.55 -1.80
C ALA A 964 7.35 -36.33 -3.08
N GLU A 965 6.37 -36.93 -3.77
CA GLU A 965 6.56 -37.61 -5.07
C GLU A 965 6.99 -36.63 -6.17
N GLU A 966 6.45 -35.41 -6.19
CA GLU A 966 6.85 -34.37 -7.15
C GLU A 966 8.25 -33.83 -6.84
N VAL A 967 8.61 -33.72 -5.56
CA VAL A 967 9.98 -33.38 -5.12
C VAL A 967 10.97 -34.44 -5.60
N VAL A 968 10.63 -35.73 -5.48
CA VAL A 968 11.44 -36.84 -6.01
C VAL A 968 11.57 -36.75 -7.52
N GLN A 969 10.47 -36.58 -8.26
CA GLN A 969 10.52 -36.45 -9.72
C GLN A 969 11.42 -35.29 -10.17
N ARG A 970 11.39 -34.16 -9.44
CA ARG A 970 12.28 -33.03 -9.71
C ARG A 970 13.74 -33.35 -9.41
N LEU A 971 14.05 -34.01 -8.30
CA LEU A 971 15.43 -34.46 -7.99
C LEU A 971 15.95 -35.47 -9.03
N GLU A 972 15.12 -36.43 -9.44
CA GLU A 972 15.43 -37.41 -10.48
C GLU A 972 15.59 -36.77 -11.87
N HIS A 973 14.85 -35.69 -12.17
CA HIS A 973 15.03 -34.90 -13.38
C HIS A 973 16.46 -34.35 -13.51
N TYR A 974 17.08 -33.96 -12.38
CA TYR A 974 18.48 -33.56 -12.29
C TYR A 974 19.45 -34.73 -12.09
N ALA A 975 18.97 -35.98 -12.19
CA ALA A 975 19.73 -37.23 -11.98
C ALA A 975 20.39 -37.37 -10.61
N ILE A 976 19.79 -36.76 -9.59
CA ILE A 976 20.16 -36.95 -8.19
C ILE A 976 19.47 -38.22 -7.68
N THR A 977 20.24 -39.13 -7.07
CA THR A 977 19.69 -40.38 -6.54
C THR A 977 19.07 -40.13 -5.16
N VAL A 978 17.85 -40.60 -4.93
CA VAL A 978 17.10 -40.40 -3.67
C VAL A 978 16.87 -41.72 -2.94
N GLU A 979 16.77 -41.68 -1.61
CA GLU A 979 16.33 -42.84 -0.83
C GLU A 979 14.87 -43.19 -1.15
N PRO A 980 14.51 -44.47 -1.34
CA PRO A 980 13.13 -44.86 -1.57
C PRO A 980 12.23 -44.42 -0.40
N LEU A 981 11.21 -43.61 -0.69
CA LEU A 981 10.23 -43.16 0.30
C LEU A 981 9.33 -44.30 0.84
N GLY A 982 9.32 -45.48 0.21
CA GLY A 982 8.43 -46.59 0.59
C GLY A 982 6.94 -46.30 0.30
N THR A 983 6.02 -46.93 1.03
CA THR A 983 4.55 -46.75 0.91
C THR A 983 4.02 -45.52 1.66
N LEU A 984 4.72 -44.38 1.58
CA LEU A 984 4.33 -43.16 2.28
C LEU A 984 3.28 -42.36 1.50
N GLY A 985 2.01 -42.62 1.76
CA GLY A 985 0.90 -41.81 1.24
C GLY A 985 0.60 -40.55 2.08
N ARG A 986 1.00 -40.48 3.36
CA ARG A 986 0.82 -39.33 4.26
C ARG A 986 1.90 -39.27 5.36
N TRP A 987 2.61 -38.15 5.42
CA TRP A 987 3.59 -37.81 6.47
C TRP A 987 3.14 -36.54 7.24
N ASN A 988 3.71 -36.30 8.43
CA ASN A 988 3.43 -35.12 9.26
C ASN A 988 4.70 -34.55 9.94
N ASP A 989 4.61 -33.39 10.59
CA ASP A 989 5.75 -32.71 11.23
C ASP A 989 6.48 -33.57 12.29
N SER A 990 5.81 -34.53 12.93
CA SER A 990 6.45 -35.45 13.87
C SER A 990 7.36 -36.47 13.15
N ASP A 991 7.07 -36.80 11.89
CA ASP A 991 7.91 -37.67 11.08
C ASP A 991 9.25 -36.98 10.73
N LEU A 992 9.24 -35.65 10.51
CA LEU A 992 10.50 -34.89 10.34
C LEU A 992 11.36 -34.93 11.60
N VAL A 993 10.74 -34.85 12.78
CA VAL A 993 11.43 -34.98 14.07
C VAL A 993 12.03 -36.39 14.24
N LEU A 994 11.33 -37.44 13.79
CA LEU A 994 11.82 -38.82 13.82
C LEU A 994 12.99 -39.06 12.87
N LEU A 995 13.02 -38.35 11.72
CA LEU A 995 14.06 -38.49 10.71
C LEU A 995 15.29 -37.62 10.96
N SER A 996 15.24 -36.71 11.96
CA SER A 996 16.36 -35.86 12.36
C SER A 996 17.23 -36.56 13.40
N ARG A 997 18.56 -36.57 13.19
CA ARG A 997 19.52 -37.18 14.12
C ARG A 997 19.48 -36.53 15.51
N ASP A 998 19.25 -35.22 15.56
CA ASP A 998 19.19 -34.42 16.79
C ASP A 998 17.74 -34.23 17.30
N LEU A 999 16.79 -34.87 16.61
CA LEU A 999 15.35 -34.88 16.90
C LEU A 999 14.73 -33.48 16.91
N ASP A 1000 15.27 -32.50 16.18
CA ASP A 1000 14.77 -31.12 16.13
C ASP A 1000 13.93 -30.83 14.87
N GLY A 1001 13.84 -31.80 13.96
CA GLY A 1001 13.13 -31.67 12.69
C GLY A 1001 13.95 -30.98 11.61
N GLU A 1002 15.24 -30.75 11.84
CA GLU A 1002 16.20 -30.17 10.90
C GLU A 1002 17.37 -31.14 10.64
N GLU A 1003 18.24 -30.75 9.71
CA GLU A 1003 19.49 -31.46 9.39
C GLU A 1003 20.45 -31.47 10.59
N PRO A 1004 21.23 -32.56 10.78
CA PRO A 1004 21.47 -33.69 9.88
C PRO A 1004 20.41 -34.82 9.97
N TRP A 1005 20.06 -35.39 8.80
CA TRP A 1005 19.08 -36.48 8.68
C TRP A 1005 19.66 -37.84 9.00
N LEU A 1006 18.81 -38.76 9.47
CA LEU A 1006 19.14 -40.18 9.58
C LEU A 1006 19.34 -40.79 8.18
N THR A 1007 20.38 -41.61 8.04
CA THR A 1007 20.76 -42.28 6.79
C THR A 1007 20.84 -43.80 6.99
N GLY A 1008 20.46 -44.58 5.99
CA GLY A 1008 20.48 -46.06 6.04
C GLY A 1008 19.19 -46.68 6.56
N ASP A 1009 19.25 -47.95 7.01
CA ASP A 1009 18.05 -48.77 7.29
C ASP A 1009 17.91 -49.22 8.76
N THR A 1010 18.86 -48.89 9.65
CA THR A 1010 18.84 -49.35 11.06
C THR A 1010 19.21 -48.22 12.03
N ILE A 1011 18.43 -48.06 13.10
CA ILE A 1011 18.59 -47.04 14.14
C ILE A 1011 18.78 -47.71 15.50
N SER A 1012 19.63 -47.12 16.36
CA SER A 1012 19.81 -47.57 17.76
C SER A 1012 18.51 -47.50 18.58
N LYS A 1013 18.35 -48.38 19.57
CA LYS A 1013 17.19 -48.35 20.48
C LYS A 1013 17.16 -47.06 21.30
N SER A 1014 18.33 -46.51 21.61
CA SER A 1014 18.52 -45.30 22.42
C SER A 1014 17.96 -44.10 21.69
N HIS A 1015 18.19 -44.02 20.38
CA HIS A 1015 17.62 -42.96 19.56
C HIS A 1015 16.09 -43.08 19.46
N ALA A 1016 15.54 -44.29 19.27
CA ALA A 1016 14.09 -44.51 19.26
C ALA A 1016 13.43 -44.17 20.61
N GLU A 1017 14.07 -44.50 21.74
CA GLU A 1017 13.57 -44.14 23.08
C GLU A 1017 13.64 -42.63 23.34
N LYS A 1018 14.73 -41.96 22.91
CA LYS A 1018 14.86 -40.50 22.98
C LYS A 1018 13.80 -39.79 22.14
N ALA A 1019 13.53 -40.31 20.94
CA ALA A 1019 12.47 -39.83 20.05
C ALA A 1019 11.08 -39.99 20.69
N ALA A 1020 10.78 -41.16 21.24
CA ALA A 1020 9.51 -41.45 21.93
C ALA A 1020 9.27 -40.47 23.08
N LYS A 1021 10.31 -40.21 23.88
CA LYS A 1021 10.25 -39.24 24.99
C LYS A 1021 10.04 -37.80 24.51
N LYS A 1022 10.71 -37.38 23.42
CA LYS A 1022 10.61 -36.01 22.89
C LYS A 1022 9.24 -35.73 22.28
N LEU A 1023 8.64 -36.71 21.60
CA LEU A 1023 7.32 -36.61 20.97
C LEU A 1023 6.15 -36.97 21.89
N GLY A 1024 6.42 -37.52 23.07
CA GLY A 1024 5.40 -37.99 24.01
C GLY A 1024 4.66 -39.26 23.54
N TRP A 1025 5.31 -40.07 22.69
CA TRP A 1025 4.75 -41.28 22.11
C TRP A 1025 5.14 -42.52 22.92
N SER A 1026 4.42 -43.62 22.74
CA SER A 1026 4.85 -44.90 23.30
C SER A 1026 6.04 -45.48 22.51
N GLY A 1027 6.88 -46.28 23.15
CA GLY A 1027 8.02 -46.92 22.49
C GLY A 1027 7.60 -47.83 21.32
N SER A 1028 6.45 -48.51 21.44
CA SER A 1028 5.89 -49.33 20.36
C SER A 1028 5.40 -48.47 19.19
N GLN A 1029 4.71 -47.37 19.47
CA GLN A 1029 4.21 -46.44 18.45
C GLN A 1029 5.37 -45.76 17.70
N THR A 1030 6.45 -45.43 18.40
CA THR A 1030 7.65 -44.81 17.80
C THR A 1030 8.39 -45.81 16.92
N THR A 1031 8.54 -47.06 17.36
CA THR A 1031 9.21 -48.12 16.59
C THR A 1031 8.40 -48.50 15.35
N GLU A 1032 7.07 -48.61 15.48
CA GLU A 1032 6.15 -48.88 14.37
C GLU A 1032 6.21 -47.75 13.33
N ARG A 1033 6.22 -46.48 13.77
CA ARG A 1033 6.31 -45.34 12.86
C ARG A 1033 7.68 -45.23 12.18
N LEU A 1034 8.78 -45.51 12.88
CA LEU A 1034 10.12 -45.55 12.28
C LEU A 1034 10.22 -46.68 11.24
N TYR A 1035 9.57 -47.81 11.49
CA TYR A 1035 9.46 -48.92 10.53
C TYR A 1035 8.66 -48.52 9.29
N ASP A 1036 7.52 -47.83 9.44
CA ASP A 1036 6.75 -47.26 8.33
C ASP A 1036 7.55 -46.25 7.49
N LEU A 1037 8.48 -45.52 8.13
CA LEU A 1037 9.41 -44.59 7.49
C LEU A 1037 10.65 -45.28 6.88
N GLY A 1038 10.76 -46.61 6.99
CA GLY A 1038 11.81 -47.42 6.37
C GLY A 1038 12.98 -47.82 7.26
N PHE A 1039 12.90 -47.63 8.59
CA PHE A 1039 13.99 -47.92 9.53
C PHE A 1039 13.68 -49.06 10.51
N ASN A 1040 14.67 -49.92 10.76
CA ASN A 1040 14.60 -50.96 11.80
C ASN A 1040 15.27 -50.49 13.10
N VAL A 1041 14.62 -50.69 14.25
CA VAL A 1041 15.21 -50.35 15.57
C VAL A 1041 15.99 -51.55 16.12
N ALA A 1042 17.27 -51.36 16.44
CA ALA A 1042 18.14 -52.39 17.02
C ALA A 1042 17.66 -52.85 18.41
N THR A 1043 18.04 -54.05 18.86
CA THR A 1043 17.46 -54.67 20.07
C THR A 1043 18.21 -54.42 21.39
N GLU A 1044 19.46 -53.96 21.37
CA GLU A 1044 20.27 -53.68 22.57
C GLU A 1044 21.15 -52.43 22.37
N ASP A 1045 21.21 -51.56 23.38
CA ASP A 1045 22.21 -50.48 23.47
C ASP A 1045 23.16 -50.74 24.63
N HIS A 1046 24.45 -50.50 24.41
CA HIS A 1046 25.45 -50.35 25.47
C HIS A 1046 25.50 -48.89 25.90
N ASP A 1047 25.20 -48.62 27.18
CA ASP A 1047 25.41 -47.30 27.80
C ASP A 1047 25.84 -47.48 29.28
N PRO A 1048 26.89 -46.79 29.75
CA PRO A 1048 27.11 -46.61 31.18
C PRO A 1048 27.18 -45.11 31.57
N GLY A 1049 26.07 -44.60 32.13
CA GLY A 1049 25.95 -44.13 33.53
C GLY A 1049 26.71 -42.89 34.04
N THR A 1050 25.94 -41.81 34.31
CA THR A 1050 25.75 -41.01 35.58
C THR A 1050 26.97 -40.65 36.48
N SER A 1051 27.10 -39.52 37.21
CA SER A 1051 26.27 -38.35 37.59
C SER A 1051 27.13 -37.27 38.32
N ASP A 1052 26.62 -36.03 38.31
CA ASP A 1052 26.62 -34.98 39.36
C ASP A 1052 27.83 -34.07 39.75
N ASP A 1053 27.50 -32.78 39.69
CA ASP A 1053 27.95 -31.57 40.42
C ASP A 1053 29.40 -31.08 40.50
N THR A 1054 30.39 -31.80 39.95
CA THR A 1054 31.67 -31.16 39.52
C THR A 1054 31.67 -30.79 38.03
N ALA A 1055 30.62 -31.18 37.30
CA ALA A 1055 30.56 -31.14 35.84
C ALA A 1055 30.44 -29.74 35.23
N LYS A 1056 29.90 -28.72 35.93
CA LYS A 1056 29.62 -27.41 35.29
C LYS A 1056 30.87 -26.60 34.93
N SER A 1057 31.95 -26.71 35.72
CA SER A 1057 33.22 -26.04 35.39
C SER A 1057 34.01 -26.80 34.32
N PHE A 1058 33.89 -28.12 34.27
CA PHE A 1058 34.60 -28.98 33.31
C PHE A 1058 33.87 -29.16 31.96
N GLU A 1059 32.54 -29.05 31.91
CA GLU A 1059 31.73 -29.10 30.68
C GLU A 1059 31.97 -27.88 29.78
N THR A 1060 32.27 -26.72 30.39
CA THR A 1060 32.65 -25.52 29.65
C THR A 1060 34.00 -25.72 28.95
N ILE A 1061 34.97 -26.33 29.63
CA ILE A 1061 36.29 -26.67 29.08
C ILE A 1061 36.18 -27.77 28.02
N ARG A 1062 35.33 -28.79 28.22
CA ARG A 1062 35.04 -29.83 27.22
C ARG A 1062 34.39 -29.23 25.95
N LYS A 1063 33.46 -28.27 26.10
CA LYS A 1063 32.88 -27.54 24.96
C LYS A 1063 33.93 -26.70 24.24
N THR A 1064 34.78 -25.96 24.97
CA THR A 1064 35.85 -25.15 24.36
C THR A 1064 36.87 -26.04 23.64
N PHE A 1065 37.26 -27.18 24.22
CA PHE A 1065 38.12 -28.19 23.60
C PHE A 1065 37.53 -28.75 22.30
N LEU A 1066 36.25 -29.10 22.27
CA LEU A 1066 35.56 -29.60 21.07
C LEU A 1066 35.28 -28.52 20.01
N THR A 1067 35.28 -27.24 20.40
CA THR A 1067 35.09 -26.13 19.47
C THR A 1067 36.40 -25.76 18.77
N MET A 1068 37.53 -25.84 19.47
CA MET A 1068 38.86 -25.47 18.95
C MET A 1068 39.50 -26.55 18.05
N THR A 1069 39.06 -27.80 18.10
CA THR A 1069 39.59 -28.89 17.24
C THR A 1069 39.11 -28.81 15.77
N LYS A 1070 38.24 -27.85 15.41
CA LYS A 1070 37.64 -27.75 14.08
C LYS A 1070 38.42 -26.92 13.04
N GLU A 1071 39.48 -26.19 13.41
CA GLU A 1071 40.07 -25.17 12.52
C GLU A 1071 41.53 -25.38 12.06
N SER A 1072 42.08 -26.60 12.03
CA SER A 1072 43.43 -26.80 11.43
C SER A 1072 43.67 -28.20 10.86
N GLY A 1073 44.44 -28.30 9.77
CA GLY A 1073 44.55 -29.48 8.89
C GLY A 1073 45.47 -30.63 9.32
N TYR A 1074 45.43 -31.09 10.57
CA TYR A 1074 46.29 -32.20 11.07
C TYR A 1074 45.54 -33.53 11.26
N SER A 1075 46.21 -34.62 11.68
CA SER A 1075 45.53 -35.89 12.02
C SER A 1075 44.71 -35.74 13.32
N ALA A 1076 43.54 -36.38 13.41
CA ALA A 1076 42.62 -36.20 14.55
C ALA A 1076 43.26 -36.60 15.89
N HIS A 1077 44.04 -37.68 15.89
CA HIS A 1077 44.61 -38.25 17.11
C HIS A 1077 45.73 -37.37 17.72
N GLN A 1078 46.65 -36.85 16.90
CA GLN A 1078 47.74 -35.98 17.38
C GLN A 1078 47.23 -34.62 17.88
N ARG A 1079 46.18 -34.06 17.24
CA ARG A 1079 45.51 -32.85 17.70
C ARG A 1079 44.89 -33.03 19.08
N GLU A 1080 44.17 -34.13 19.28
CA GLU A 1080 43.55 -34.43 20.58
C GLU A 1080 44.59 -34.46 21.71
N PHE A 1081 45.75 -35.08 21.49
CA PHE A 1081 46.83 -35.11 22.49
C PHE A 1081 47.45 -33.74 22.76
N ALA A 1082 47.77 -32.96 21.71
CA ALA A 1082 48.46 -31.68 21.88
C ALA A 1082 47.58 -30.63 22.56
N TYR A 1083 46.31 -30.57 22.18
CA TYR A 1083 45.33 -29.71 22.84
C TYR A 1083 45.04 -30.19 24.27
N ALA A 1084 44.97 -31.51 24.51
CA ALA A 1084 44.78 -32.04 25.85
C ALA A 1084 45.96 -31.70 26.76
N LEU A 1085 47.20 -31.79 26.26
CA LEU A 1085 48.40 -31.43 27.00
C LEU A 1085 48.48 -29.92 27.27
N SER A 1086 48.22 -29.08 26.26
CA SER A 1086 48.18 -27.61 26.39
C SER A 1086 47.15 -27.16 27.43
N SER A 1087 45.95 -27.73 27.36
CA SER A 1087 44.86 -27.48 28.30
C SER A 1087 45.21 -27.98 29.70
N SER A 1088 45.84 -29.15 29.81
CA SER A 1088 46.24 -29.73 31.10
C SER A 1088 47.32 -28.90 31.80
N VAL A 1089 48.31 -28.38 31.06
CA VAL A 1089 49.36 -27.49 31.59
C VAL A 1089 48.76 -26.17 32.07
N THR A 1090 47.84 -25.61 31.29
CA THR A 1090 47.13 -24.37 31.66
C THR A 1090 46.28 -24.57 32.91
N LEU A 1091 45.49 -25.66 32.96
CA LEU A 1091 44.63 -25.95 34.11
C LEU A 1091 45.42 -26.22 35.38
N ALA A 1092 46.51 -26.98 35.27
CA ALA A 1092 47.39 -27.32 36.37
C ALA A 1092 48.09 -26.07 36.95
N TYR A 1093 48.51 -25.14 36.09
CA TYR A 1093 49.05 -23.84 36.52
C TYR A 1093 48.00 -22.98 37.23
N GLU A 1094 46.84 -22.75 36.59
CA GLU A 1094 45.81 -21.83 37.11
C GLU A 1094 45.19 -22.31 38.44
N ASN A 1095 45.12 -23.62 38.65
CA ASN A 1095 44.55 -24.22 39.86
C ASN A 1095 45.63 -24.68 40.86
N ASN A 1096 46.91 -24.41 40.58
CA ASN A 1096 48.05 -24.78 41.42
C ASN A 1096 48.07 -26.28 41.79
N LEU A 1097 47.80 -27.15 40.81
CA LEU A 1097 47.76 -28.60 40.95
C LEU A 1097 48.94 -29.25 40.22
N PRO A 1098 49.45 -30.40 40.69
CA PRO A 1098 50.45 -31.14 39.92
C PRO A 1098 49.88 -31.60 38.57
N LEU A 1099 50.66 -31.45 37.50
CA LEU A 1099 50.21 -31.74 36.13
C LEU A 1099 49.71 -33.19 35.96
N GLU A 1100 50.31 -34.13 36.69
CA GLU A 1100 49.90 -35.55 36.72
C GLU A 1100 48.45 -35.76 37.16
N HIS A 1101 47.93 -34.93 38.08
CA HIS A 1101 46.57 -35.08 38.59
C HIS A 1101 45.54 -34.68 37.54
N VAL A 1102 45.85 -33.64 36.77
CA VAL A 1102 44.99 -33.16 35.68
C VAL A 1102 45.01 -34.16 34.52
N LEU A 1103 46.20 -34.67 34.15
CA LEU A 1103 46.33 -35.68 33.08
C LEU A 1103 45.64 -37.00 33.42
N ASN A 1104 45.78 -37.50 34.66
CA ASN A 1104 45.09 -38.71 35.10
C ASN A 1104 43.56 -38.54 35.09
N TRP A 1105 43.07 -37.34 35.40
CA TRP A 1105 41.64 -37.04 35.29
C TRP A 1105 41.17 -37.09 33.83
N PHE A 1106 41.90 -36.47 32.88
CA PHE A 1106 41.59 -36.54 31.45
C PHE A 1106 41.60 -37.98 30.92
N HIS A 1107 42.58 -38.79 31.34
CA HIS A 1107 42.66 -40.21 30.98
C HIS A 1107 41.43 -41.01 31.45
N ASN A 1108 40.99 -40.80 32.69
CA ASN A 1108 39.82 -41.47 33.25
C ASN A 1108 38.50 -41.06 32.57
N GLN A 1109 38.46 -39.93 31.86
CA GLN A 1109 37.32 -39.48 31.05
C GLN A 1109 37.37 -40.00 29.60
N GLY A 1110 38.31 -40.89 29.28
CA GLY A 1110 38.45 -41.50 27.95
C GLY A 1110 39.23 -40.66 26.94
N ILE A 1111 39.87 -39.55 27.36
CA ILE A 1111 40.73 -38.75 26.49
C ILE A 1111 42.14 -39.36 26.53
N PRO A 1112 42.71 -39.75 25.37
CA PRO A 1112 44.01 -40.40 25.35
C PRO A 1112 45.10 -39.40 25.78
N ILE A 1113 46.02 -39.84 26.64
CA ILE A 1113 47.19 -39.07 27.08
C ILE A 1113 48.50 -39.78 26.66
N PRO A 1114 49.59 -39.06 26.39
CA PRO A 1114 50.86 -39.66 25.99
C PRO A 1114 51.49 -40.41 27.17
N GLU A 1115 52.08 -41.60 26.93
CA GLU A 1115 52.78 -42.38 27.98
C GLU A 1115 54.05 -41.68 28.53
N THR A 1116 54.53 -40.64 27.86
CA THR A 1116 55.73 -39.88 28.23
C THR A 1116 55.37 -38.46 28.63
N VAL A 1117 55.14 -38.24 29.92
CA VAL A 1117 55.09 -36.88 30.50
C VAL A 1117 55.96 -36.85 31.74
N ILE A 1118 56.95 -35.95 31.78
CA ILE A 1118 57.65 -35.57 33.01
C ILE A 1118 57.70 -34.04 33.04
N PRO A 1119 56.89 -33.42 33.92
CA PRO A 1119 57.43 -32.95 35.19
C PRO A 1119 56.59 -33.40 36.40
N GLN A 1120 57.25 -33.90 37.45
CA GLN A 1120 56.63 -34.05 38.76
C GLN A 1120 56.58 -32.68 39.45
N GLY A 1121 55.42 -32.00 39.38
CA GLY A 1121 55.22 -30.71 40.03
C GLY A 1121 54.08 -29.88 39.44
N VAL A 1122 53.83 -28.71 40.02
CA VAL A 1122 52.92 -27.69 39.46
C VAL A 1122 53.65 -26.96 38.33
N PRO A 1123 53.07 -26.83 37.11
CA PRO A 1123 53.71 -26.09 36.02
C PRO A 1123 54.02 -24.65 36.42
N THR A 1124 55.11 -24.07 35.92
CA THR A 1124 55.43 -22.66 36.14
C THR A 1124 54.73 -21.76 35.12
N TYR A 1125 54.70 -20.44 35.37
CA TYR A 1125 54.19 -19.46 34.39
C TYR A 1125 54.92 -19.57 33.03
N ARG A 1126 56.23 -19.87 33.05
CA ARG A 1126 57.02 -20.09 31.82
C ARG A 1126 56.57 -21.33 31.06
N ASP A 1127 56.22 -22.41 31.76
CA ASP A 1127 55.70 -23.64 31.15
C ASP A 1127 54.28 -23.42 30.59
N GLN A 1128 53.43 -22.66 31.29
CA GLN A 1128 52.12 -22.24 30.78
C GLN A 1128 52.25 -21.47 29.47
N GLN A 1129 53.13 -20.48 29.38
CA GLN A 1129 53.31 -19.68 28.16
C GLN A 1129 53.85 -20.53 26.99
N ILE A 1130 54.87 -21.37 27.23
CA ILE A 1130 55.47 -22.23 26.18
C ILE A 1130 54.45 -23.23 25.63
N PHE A 1131 53.66 -23.86 26.51
CA PHE A 1131 52.71 -24.91 26.12
C PHE A 1131 51.27 -24.42 25.97
N SER A 1132 51.03 -23.11 26.06
CA SER A 1132 49.70 -22.51 25.81
C SER A 1132 49.28 -22.61 24.35
N HIS A 1133 50.23 -22.83 23.44
CA HIS A 1133 49.96 -23.02 22.03
C HIS A 1133 50.06 -24.50 21.63
N PRO A 1134 49.03 -25.06 20.95
CA PRO A 1134 49.00 -26.46 20.55
C PRO A 1134 50.22 -26.89 19.73
N GLY A 1135 50.74 -26.02 18.85
CA GLY A 1135 51.92 -26.33 18.03
C GLY A 1135 53.20 -26.60 18.84
N SER A 1136 53.36 -25.97 20.01
CA SER A 1136 54.46 -26.25 20.92
C SER A 1136 54.34 -27.63 21.57
N CYS A 1137 53.11 -28.03 21.92
CA CYS A 1137 52.80 -29.35 22.46
C CYS A 1137 52.96 -30.45 21.41
N GLU A 1138 52.60 -30.19 20.15
CA GLU A 1138 52.79 -31.12 19.04
C GLU A 1138 54.27 -31.46 18.82
N LEU A 1139 55.15 -30.45 18.83
CA LEU A 1139 56.60 -30.63 18.76
C LEU A 1139 57.15 -31.54 19.87
N LEU A 1140 56.59 -31.40 21.08
CA LEU A 1140 56.94 -32.23 22.23
C LEU A 1140 56.28 -33.62 22.21
N LEU A 1141 55.31 -33.89 21.35
CA LEU A 1141 54.70 -35.21 21.17
C LEU A 1141 55.31 -35.97 19.99
N SER A 1142 55.87 -35.24 19.02
CA SER A 1142 56.53 -35.78 17.84
C SER A 1142 58.00 -36.17 18.07
N TRP A 1143 58.37 -36.68 19.26
CA TRP A 1143 59.74 -37.00 19.75
C TRP A 1143 60.71 -37.74 18.79
N ARG A 1144 60.24 -38.15 17.60
CA ARG A 1144 61.02 -38.87 16.59
C ARG A 1144 61.09 -38.20 15.21
N ARG A 1145 60.48 -37.02 14.99
CA ARG A 1145 60.42 -36.37 13.66
C ARG A 1145 60.34 -34.83 13.75
N VAL A 1146 61.33 -34.18 14.36
CA VAL A 1146 61.44 -32.71 14.23
C VAL A 1146 62.21 -32.39 12.94
N PRO A 1147 61.72 -31.49 12.06
CA PRO A 1147 62.48 -31.02 10.91
C PRO A 1147 63.74 -30.24 11.35
N ARG A 1148 64.73 -30.11 10.46
CA ARG A 1148 65.93 -29.25 10.67
C ARG A 1148 65.62 -27.74 10.81
N HIS A 1149 64.35 -27.35 10.78
CA HIS A 1149 63.87 -25.97 10.86
C HIS A 1149 62.62 -25.89 11.75
N LEU A 1150 62.59 -24.92 12.68
CA LEU A 1150 61.49 -24.73 13.64
C LEU A 1150 60.35 -23.87 13.04
N PRO A 1151 59.07 -24.21 13.27
CA PRO A 1151 57.94 -23.41 12.81
C PRO A 1151 57.79 -22.08 13.57
N HIS A 1152 57.40 -21.02 12.86
CA HIS A 1152 57.17 -19.67 13.39
C HIS A 1152 56.06 -19.57 14.46
N THR A 1153 55.16 -20.57 14.56
CA THR A 1153 54.02 -20.60 15.48
C THR A 1153 54.39 -20.64 16.96
N LEU A 1154 55.64 -20.96 17.30
CA LEU A 1154 56.13 -20.89 18.67
C LEU A 1154 56.32 -19.45 19.20
N PHE A 1155 56.26 -18.42 18.34
CA PHE A 1155 56.89 -17.13 18.67
C PHE A 1155 56.09 -15.87 18.33
N ASP A 1156 54.81 -16.00 17.96
CA ASP A 1156 53.98 -14.82 17.70
C ASP A 1156 53.45 -14.22 19.01
N GLY A 1157 54.34 -13.50 19.69
CA GLY A 1157 54.00 -12.48 20.69
C GLY A 1157 54.06 -12.88 22.17
N ARG A 1158 55.26 -12.81 22.78
CA ARG A 1158 55.63 -12.03 24.01
C ARG A 1158 56.85 -12.62 24.75
N GLU A 1159 57.69 -11.69 25.24
CA GLU A 1159 58.77 -11.76 26.25
C GLU A 1159 59.94 -12.77 26.19
N PHE A 1160 59.94 -13.88 25.45
CA PHE A 1160 61.08 -14.83 25.42
C PHE A 1160 61.92 -14.79 24.13
N ARG A 1161 63.26 -14.89 24.26
CA ARG A 1161 64.19 -14.95 23.10
C ARG A 1161 64.27 -16.36 22.52
N PHE A 1162 64.42 -16.48 21.19
CA PHE A 1162 64.55 -17.75 20.43
C PHE A 1162 65.38 -18.83 21.14
N TRP A 1163 66.55 -18.47 21.69
CA TRP A 1163 67.45 -19.41 22.35
C TRP A 1163 67.01 -19.84 23.75
N GLU A 1164 66.21 -19.05 24.47
CA GLU A 1164 65.69 -19.39 25.81
C GLU A 1164 64.57 -20.42 25.76
N THR A 1165 63.79 -20.45 24.67
CA THR A 1165 62.78 -21.49 24.41
C THR A 1165 63.43 -22.80 24.01
N VAL A 1166 64.48 -22.75 23.17
CA VAL A 1166 65.29 -23.91 22.81
C VAL A 1166 65.97 -24.52 24.05
N GLU A 1167 66.51 -23.70 24.94
CA GLU A 1167 67.15 -24.16 26.19
C GLU A 1167 66.15 -24.85 27.14
N ARG A 1168 64.95 -24.29 27.32
CA ARG A 1168 63.89 -24.90 28.15
C ARG A 1168 63.32 -26.19 27.54
N LEU A 1169 63.21 -26.27 26.22
CA LEU A 1169 62.84 -27.51 25.51
C LEU A 1169 63.93 -28.59 25.62
N GLY A 1170 65.20 -28.18 25.59
CA GLY A 1170 66.36 -29.03 25.88
C GLY A 1170 66.37 -29.56 27.32
N GLU A 1171 66.02 -28.73 28.31
CA GLU A 1171 65.83 -29.14 29.72
C GLU A 1171 64.72 -30.19 29.89
N LEU A 1172 63.71 -30.17 29.02
CA LEU A 1172 62.59 -31.12 28.97
C LEU A 1172 62.89 -32.36 28.10
N GLY A 1173 64.11 -32.48 27.55
CA GLY A 1173 64.60 -33.65 26.83
C GLY A 1173 64.38 -33.66 25.32
N VAL A 1174 64.04 -32.51 24.70
CA VAL A 1174 63.88 -32.38 23.24
C VAL A 1174 65.16 -31.84 22.61
N ASP A 1175 65.85 -32.67 21.81
CA ASP A 1175 67.10 -32.30 21.12
C ASP A 1175 66.79 -31.68 19.75
N LEU A 1176 67.18 -30.42 19.54
CA LEU A 1176 66.91 -29.65 18.31
C LEU A 1176 68.24 -29.39 17.57
N ASP A 1177 68.51 -30.16 16.52
CA ASP A 1177 69.74 -30.05 15.72
C ASP A 1177 69.65 -28.88 14.71
N VAL A 1178 69.87 -27.64 15.18
CA VAL A 1178 69.70 -26.42 14.38
C VAL A 1178 71.03 -25.98 13.73
N HIS A 1179 71.24 -26.32 12.45
CA HIS A 1179 72.44 -25.94 11.66
C HIS A 1179 72.26 -24.75 10.70
N PHE A 1180 71.12 -24.07 10.69
CA PHE A 1180 70.81 -23.02 9.71
C PHE A 1180 71.20 -21.60 10.19
N ARG A 1181 71.99 -20.87 9.39
CA ARG A 1181 72.21 -19.42 9.50
C ARG A 1181 72.06 -18.80 8.10
N PRO A 1182 71.05 -17.96 7.82
CA PRO A 1182 70.95 -17.28 6.54
C PRO A 1182 71.99 -16.15 6.50
N GLY A 1183 73.15 -16.43 5.92
CA GLY A 1183 74.19 -15.46 5.65
C GLY A 1183 74.16 -15.02 4.19
N GLY A 1184 73.70 -13.80 3.91
CA GLY A 1184 74.14 -13.03 2.73
C GLY A 1184 73.08 -12.54 1.74
N ASP A 1185 71.88 -13.14 1.66
CA ASP A 1185 70.83 -12.70 0.72
C ASP A 1185 69.61 -12.14 1.47
N SER A 1186 69.47 -10.81 1.48
CA SER A 1186 68.32 -10.14 2.08
C SER A 1186 67.00 -10.44 1.38
N ALA A 1187 67.02 -10.82 0.09
CA ALA A 1187 65.82 -11.21 -0.65
C ALA A 1187 65.41 -12.66 -0.34
N GLY A 1188 66.39 -13.55 -0.16
CA GLY A 1188 66.16 -14.94 0.25
C GLY A 1188 65.54 -15.07 1.65
N ALA A 1189 65.96 -14.24 2.60
CA ALA A 1189 65.37 -14.22 3.94
C ALA A 1189 63.89 -13.83 3.94
N HIS A 1190 63.49 -12.88 3.09
CA HIS A 1190 62.10 -12.43 2.97
C HIS A 1190 61.21 -13.45 2.22
N LEU A 1191 61.79 -14.20 1.28
CA LEU A 1191 61.08 -15.30 0.58
C LEU A 1191 60.88 -16.51 1.51
N LEU A 1192 61.85 -16.83 2.37
CA LEU A 1192 61.72 -17.81 3.47
C LEU A 1192 60.68 -17.38 4.51
N GLU A 1193 60.71 -16.12 4.95
CA GLU A 1193 59.77 -15.56 5.93
C GLU A 1193 58.31 -15.66 5.46
N LYS A 1194 58.04 -15.46 4.17
CA LYS A 1194 56.69 -15.63 3.58
C LYS A 1194 56.36 -17.07 3.22
N PHE A 1195 57.34 -17.91 2.89
CA PHE A 1195 57.14 -19.36 2.68
C PHE A 1195 56.63 -20.02 3.97
N ASP A 1196 57.22 -19.69 5.12
CA ASP A 1196 56.86 -20.28 6.43
C ASP A 1196 55.50 -19.83 7.00
N ARG A 1197 54.98 -18.66 6.59
CA ARG A 1197 53.64 -18.19 7.02
C ARG A 1197 52.49 -18.99 6.39
N SER A 1198 52.73 -19.59 5.22
CA SER A 1198 51.68 -20.20 4.38
C SER A 1198 51.21 -21.61 4.79
N GLY A 1199 51.62 -22.09 5.97
CA GLY A 1199 51.21 -23.37 6.55
C GLY A 1199 52.31 -24.45 6.47
N PHE A 1200 52.17 -25.46 7.32
CA PHE A 1200 53.14 -26.55 7.48
C PHE A 1200 53.19 -27.41 6.22
N HIS A 1201 54.21 -27.22 5.40
CA HIS A 1201 54.57 -28.15 4.35
C HIS A 1201 55.32 -29.34 4.99
N ALA A 1202 54.88 -30.57 4.71
CA ALA A 1202 55.54 -31.75 5.23
C ALA A 1202 56.91 -31.90 4.53
N PRO A 1203 58.02 -32.17 5.26
CA PRO A 1203 59.36 -32.29 4.65
C PRO A 1203 59.47 -33.34 3.54
N ASP A 1204 58.49 -34.23 3.46
CA ASP A 1204 58.45 -35.39 2.59
C ASP A 1204 57.56 -35.18 1.34
N GLU A 1205 56.92 -34.01 1.19
CA GLU A 1205 56.04 -33.69 0.06
C GLU A 1205 56.69 -32.65 -0.86
N PRO A 1206 56.40 -32.60 -2.18
CA PRO A 1206 56.87 -31.52 -3.04
C PRO A 1206 56.12 -30.21 -2.76
N VAL A 1207 56.79 -29.05 -2.83
CA VAL A 1207 56.16 -27.73 -2.73
C VAL A 1207 55.16 -27.58 -3.88
N PRO A 1208 53.87 -27.32 -3.60
CA PRO A 1208 52.82 -27.30 -4.62
C PRO A 1208 52.92 -26.06 -5.52
N ILE A 1209 52.53 -26.20 -6.79
CA ILE A 1209 52.57 -25.12 -7.78
C ILE A 1209 51.87 -23.83 -7.32
N ARG A 1210 50.79 -23.93 -6.52
CA ARG A 1210 50.06 -22.78 -5.98
C ARG A 1210 50.96 -21.87 -5.14
N GLN A 1211 51.79 -22.46 -4.29
CA GLN A 1211 52.69 -21.74 -3.40
C GLN A 1211 53.82 -21.08 -4.20
N ILE A 1212 54.33 -21.76 -5.23
CA ILE A 1212 55.36 -21.25 -6.15
C ILE A 1212 54.84 -20.04 -6.93
N LEU A 1213 53.67 -20.16 -7.58
CA LEU A 1213 53.02 -19.06 -8.30
C LEU A 1213 52.78 -17.86 -7.39
N GLY A 1214 52.52 -18.14 -6.13
CA GLY A 1214 52.27 -17.12 -5.14
C GLY A 1214 53.47 -16.33 -4.67
N LEU A 1215 54.57 -17.03 -4.40
CA LEU A 1215 55.84 -16.41 -4.09
C LEU A 1215 56.37 -15.62 -5.30
N ALA A 1216 56.19 -16.14 -6.51
CA ALA A 1216 56.51 -15.43 -7.75
C ALA A 1216 55.74 -14.10 -7.85
N LEU A 1217 54.44 -14.11 -7.54
CA LEU A 1217 53.62 -12.89 -7.53
C LEU A 1217 54.04 -11.90 -6.43
N ALA A 1218 54.27 -12.39 -5.20
CA ALA A 1218 54.57 -11.56 -4.04
C ALA A 1218 55.94 -10.86 -4.13
N HIS A 1219 56.89 -11.46 -4.84
CA HIS A 1219 58.26 -10.94 -5.01
C HIS A 1219 58.53 -10.39 -6.42
N ASP A 1220 57.55 -10.46 -7.32
CA ASP A 1220 57.68 -10.09 -8.74
C ASP A 1220 58.87 -10.79 -9.43
N LEU A 1221 59.04 -12.09 -9.13
CA LEU A 1221 60.12 -12.94 -9.67
C LEU A 1221 59.55 -13.98 -10.65
N PRO A 1222 60.29 -14.36 -11.71
CA PRO A 1222 59.91 -15.46 -12.57
C PRO A 1222 59.63 -16.74 -11.78
N VAL A 1223 58.61 -17.50 -12.18
CA VAL A 1223 58.24 -18.77 -11.54
C VAL A 1223 59.40 -19.78 -11.55
N ALA A 1224 60.20 -19.77 -12.63
CA ALA A 1224 61.42 -20.57 -12.74
C ALA A 1224 62.45 -20.21 -11.64
N ASP A 1225 62.73 -18.92 -11.44
CA ASP A 1225 63.66 -18.42 -10.42
C ASP A 1225 63.23 -18.82 -9.00
N VAL A 1226 61.93 -18.72 -8.70
CA VAL A 1226 61.40 -19.12 -7.38
C VAL A 1226 61.59 -20.62 -7.17
N ALA A 1227 61.28 -21.44 -8.17
CA ALA A 1227 61.45 -22.88 -8.08
C ALA A 1227 62.92 -23.28 -7.93
N GLU A 1228 63.85 -22.62 -8.64
CA GLU A 1228 65.29 -22.84 -8.47
C GLU A 1228 65.78 -22.48 -7.06
N ARG A 1229 65.32 -21.35 -6.52
CA ARG A 1229 65.67 -20.91 -5.16
C ARG A 1229 65.16 -21.89 -4.09
N LEU A 1230 63.94 -22.40 -4.24
CA LEU A 1230 63.37 -23.40 -3.32
C LEU A 1230 64.17 -24.72 -3.39
N ARG A 1231 64.55 -25.19 -4.60
CA ARG A 1231 65.41 -26.36 -4.76
C ARG A 1231 66.81 -26.15 -4.17
N ALA A 1232 67.35 -24.93 -4.25
CA ALA A 1232 68.64 -24.58 -3.63
C ALA A 1232 68.59 -24.61 -2.09
N TRP A 1233 67.39 -24.57 -1.50
CA TRP A 1233 67.16 -24.80 -0.07
C TRP A 1233 66.86 -26.26 0.28
N GLU A 1234 67.16 -27.19 -0.63
CA GLU A 1234 66.93 -28.64 -0.47
C GLU A 1234 65.44 -29.02 -0.33
N LEU A 1235 64.51 -28.15 -0.72
CA LEU A 1235 63.09 -28.47 -0.78
C LEU A 1235 62.76 -29.19 -2.08
N GLU A 1236 61.97 -30.27 -2.00
CA GLU A 1236 61.40 -30.90 -3.18
C GLU A 1236 60.31 -29.98 -3.76
N VAL A 1237 60.26 -29.78 -5.08
CA VAL A 1237 59.34 -28.84 -5.74
C VAL A 1237 58.59 -29.59 -6.84
N GLU A 1238 57.26 -29.42 -6.94
CA GLU A 1238 56.45 -30.02 -8.00
C GLU A 1238 57.04 -29.68 -9.39
N PRO A 1239 57.03 -30.59 -10.38
CA PRO A 1239 57.53 -30.29 -11.72
C PRO A 1239 56.73 -29.14 -12.36
N VAL A 1240 57.29 -27.94 -12.29
CA VAL A 1240 56.65 -26.67 -12.66
C VAL A 1240 56.18 -26.67 -14.12
N GLU A 1241 57.05 -27.08 -15.04
CA GLU A 1241 56.74 -27.08 -16.48
C GLU A 1241 55.61 -28.06 -16.83
N GLU A 1242 55.65 -29.29 -16.30
CA GLU A 1242 54.62 -30.30 -16.51
C GLU A 1242 53.29 -29.89 -15.89
N THR A 1243 53.33 -29.29 -14.69
CA THR A 1243 52.15 -28.84 -13.98
C THR A 1243 51.49 -27.65 -14.67
N ILE A 1244 52.28 -26.67 -15.14
CA ILE A 1244 51.77 -25.55 -15.94
C ILE A 1244 51.17 -26.09 -17.24
N ALA A 1245 51.82 -27.02 -17.94
CA ALA A 1245 51.27 -27.63 -19.16
C ALA A 1245 49.92 -28.30 -18.93
N ARG A 1246 49.76 -29.02 -17.81
CA ARG A 1246 48.48 -29.63 -17.39
C ARG A 1246 47.41 -28.56 -17.12
N LEU A 1247 47.75 -27.50 -16.39
CA LEU A 1247 46.82 -26.40 -16.06
C LEU A 1247 46.41 -25.61 -17.31
N MET A 1248 47.32 -25.42 -18.27
CA MET A 1248 47.07 -24.73 -19.54
C MET A 1248 45.96 -25.38 -20.38
N GLY A 1249 45.64 -26.66 -20.15
CA GLY A 1249 44.52 -27.35 -20.79
C GLY A 1249 43.14 -26.88 -20.31
N ARG A 1250 43.07 -26.17 -19.18
CA ARG A 1250 41.84 -25.63 -18.59
C ARG A 1250 41.81 -24.10 -18.53
N VAL A 1251 42.89 -23.44 -18.94
CA VAL A 1251 42.96 -21.97 -19.00
C VAL A 1251 41.96 -21.46 -20.06
N PRO A 1252 41.10 -20.49 -19.75
CA PRO A 1252 40.15 -19.90 -20.69
C PRO A 1252 40.84 -19.21 -21.88
N ARG A 1253 40.39 -19.50 -23.11
CA ARG A 1253 40.98 -18.96 -24.36
C ARG A 1253 39.93 -18.40 -25.31
N VAL A 1254 40.33 -17.45 -26.14
CA VAL A 1254 39.47 -16.88 -27.19
C VAL A 1254 39.26 -17.92 -28.31
N GLY A 1255 38.00 -18.27 -28.58
CA GLY A 1255 37.61 -19.21 -29.66
C GLY A 1255 37.67 -20.70 -29.31
N GLY A 1256 37.77 -21.03 -28.02
CA GLY A 1256 37.72 -22.39 -27.47
C GLY A 1256 36.33 -22.82 -27.04
#